data_AF-V6TLA7-F1
#
_entry.id   AF-V6TLA7-F1
#
_cell.length_a   1.000
_cell.length_b   1.000
_cell.length_c   1.000
_cell.angle_alpha   90.00
_cell.angle_beta   90.00
_cell.angle_gamma   90.00
#
_symmetry.space_group_name_H-M   'P 1'
#
loop_
_entity.id
_entity.type
_entity.pdbx_description
1 polymer ?
#
loop_
_entity_poly.entity_id
_entity_poly.type
_entity_poly.pdbx_seq_one_letter_code
_entity_poly.pdbx_strand_id
1 'polypeptide(L)'
;MSNTQSTFNALPSGNDSHEVSSSSPDHWLADQGDEIGKGVHGVIYSFKNDSSLVLKEILNDHVSTATFKTLLERLRTFATLKHPNIVDCQGVLETDISVYLRMKRYGTSLDAICRSYRRRKQTFPQRLIFSIIRQVAMGLAHLHKWTGSAANGDYVSSFVHGNLKPTNILANKDESDFVISDAGIYGGELEDFSSTLGLAQMYMAPETLLHEQYFPESDIWSLGVILYELATGTKIPFLKSDTPKNVFVEGWTPDLSEVRDPVFKAILEHIFTLDPHARLTADELVGLLHESIPPICVTYMLTTRRLERDLRECKQQIDSLSRDNLELRTQLANLATTTVPVHHTVVGPSAGKQEVKAQQGQGKPLFPPKLKSTTLTKLMAAARSNNVAVAKPLILSKTDVCAKDDLGMTALMHAARTQSLDVAKLLVCLERGMQDYTGKTALIHAAIDGRLTMVKYLLEHEKTLSDVHGITALMYAVIYGHRKLVTILKDEECRLQDNEGQTALMYAADNNNCGIINILAQHEAMVKDSNGHTAFLHALLRGHKEAATLLLQYDDPVDDIGRTALMRAVDEDNLDLLPFLIPLQKGLRTLSEEAIGSYFVTGRTALMGASICNNLEAIRLLVEHEAQIQDSNGYTALMFAAQAANYEATQILLPYEQGIRNAQGKTAAILAEECNCREIINLMKPYREEIDSLKDH
;
A
#
# COMPACT_ATOMS: atom_id res chain seq x y z
N MET A 1 -10.39 26.41 -60.75
CA MET A 1 -11.41 26.90 -61.71
C MET A 1 -10.81 26.75 -63.09
N SER A 2 -11.36 26.08 -64.10
CA SER A 2 -12.52 25.19 -64.23
C SER A 2 -12.49 24.71 -65.68
N ASN A 3 -12.60 23.39 -65.86
CA ASN A 3 -12.99 22.64 -67.06
C ASN A 3 -12.24 22.77 -68.40
N THR A 4 -11.99 21.56 -68.93
CA THR A 4 -12.05 21.03 -70.32
C THR A 4 -10.70 20.42 -70.72
N GLN A 5 -10.59 19.18 -71.21
CA GLN A 5 -11.28 18.49 -72.32
C GLN A 5 -11.10 16.95 -72.20
N SER A 6 -12.16 16.15 -72.28
CA SER A 6 -12.58 15.27 -73.41
C SER A 6 -11.61 14.18 -73.88
N THR A 7 -12.03 12.90 -73.85
CA THR A 7 -12.43 12.10 -75.04
C THR A 7 -12.63 10.60 -74.74
N PHE A 8 -13.35 9.97 -75.66
CA PHE A 8 -13.97 8.64 -75.71
C PHE A 8 -13.02 7.41 -75.78
N ASN A 9 -13.57 6.28 -75.32
CA ASN A 9 -13.41 4.88 -75.76
C ASN A 9 -12.03 4.21 -75.90
N ALA A 10 -11.82 3.13 -75.13
CA ALA A 10 -11.79 1.74 -75.63
C ALA A 10 -11.58 0.74 -74.45
N LEU A 11 -12.40 -0.31 -74.38
CA LEU A 11 -12.00 -1.64 -73.85
C LEU A 11 -11.67 -2.50 -75.08
N PRO A 12 -10.72 -3.46 -75.07
CA PRO A 12 -10.68 -4.51 -74.04
C PRO A 12 -9.29 -5.16 -73.74
N SER A 13 -9.34 -6.14 -72.83
CA SER A 13 -8.47 -7.33 -72.68
C SER A 13 -7.12 -7.16 -71.97
N GLY A 14 -7.04 -7.84 -70.83
CA GLY A 14 -5.81 -8.12 -70.08
C GLY A 14 -6.21 -8.72 -68.74
N ASN A 15 -6.19 -10.06 -68.66
CA ASN A 15 -6.17 -10.79 -67.39
C ASN A 15 -5.14 -10.13 -66.47
N ASP A 16 -5.53 -9.82 -65.24
CA ASP A 16 -4.82 -10.31 -64.07
C ASP A 16 -5.71 -10.15 -62.83
N SER A 17 -5.85 -11.28 -62.12
CA SER A 17 -6.42 -11.47 -60.79
C SER A 17 -6.68 -10.19 -60.00
N HIS A 18 -7.95 -9.80 -59.91
CA HIS A 18 -8.41 -8.94 -58.83
C HIS A 18 -8.28 -9.73 -57.51
N GLU A 19 -7.22 -9.42 -56.76
CA GLU A 19 -7.22 -9.57 -55.31
C GLU A 19 -8.43 -8.80 -54.77
N VAL A 20 -9.49 -9.54 -54.46
CA VAL A 20 -10.68 -9.03 -53.80
C VAL A 20 -10.26 -8.68 -52.37
N SER A 21 -10.34 -7.40 -52.02
CA SER A 21 -10.02 -6.88 -50.70
C SER A 21 -10.82 -7.61 -49.60
N SER A 22 -10.11 -8.19 -48.63
CA SER A 22 -10.59 -9.00 -47.49
C SER A 22 -11.43 -8.26 -46.44
N SER A 23 -12.14 -7.20 -46.83
CA SER A 23 -12.81 -6.25 -45.93
C SER A 23 -14.33 -6.17 -46.05
N SER A 24 -14.99 -6.95 -46.94
CA SER A 24 -16.46 -6.94 -47.01
C SER A 24 -17.07 -7.79 -45.87
N PRO A 25 -18.16 -7.33 -45.23
CA PRO A 25 -18.85 -8.07 -44.17
C PRO A 25 -19.37 -9.44 -44.58
N ASP A 26 -19.81 -9.59 -45.84
CA ASP A 26 -20.32 -10.86 -46.38
C ASP A 26 -19.23 -11.95 -46.41
N HIS A 27 -17.96 -11.55 -46.50
CA HIS A 27 -16.84 -12.48 -46.49
C HIS A 27 -16.62 -13.12 -45.11
N TRP A 28 -16.98 -12.45 -44.01
CA TRP A 28 -16.74 -12.99 -42.66
C TRP A 28 -17.62 -14.21 -42.40
N LEU A 29 -18.90 -14.12 -42.78
CA LEU A 29 -19.88 -15.20 -42.61
C LEU A 29 -19.60 -16.35 -43.59
N ALA A 30 -19.15 -16.06 -44.82
CA ALA A 30 -18.75 -17.11 -45.77
C ALA A 30 -17.51 -17.89 -45.31
N ASP A 31 -16.55 -17.20 -44.69
CA ASP A 31 -15.29 -17.75 -44.17
C ASP A 31 -15.43 -18.34 -42.74
N GLN A 32 -16.63 -18.31 -42.15
CA GLN A 32 -16.92 -18.95 -40.86
C GLN A 32 -16.65 -20.46 -40.94
N GLY A 33 -15.83 -20.94 -40.00
CA GLY A 33 -15.48 -22.34 -39.80
C GLY A 33 -16.22 -22.95 -38.62
N ASP A 34 -15.57 -23.90 -37.95
CA ASP A 34 -16.19 -24.67 -36.86
C ASP A 34 -16.43 -23.82 -35.61
N GLU A 35 -17.48 -24.18 -34.86
CA GLU A 35 -17.71 -23.71 -33.50
C GLU A 35 -16.59 -24.20 -32.58
N ILE A 36 -15.85 -23.25 -31.99
CA ILE A 36 -14.72 -23.55 -31.10
C ILE A 36 -15.00 -23.22 -29.64
N GLY A 37 -16.12 -22.55 -29.35
CA GLY A 37 -16.55 -22.29 -27.98
C GLY A 37 -17.93 -21.66 -27.94
N LYS A 38 -18.72 -22.04 -26.95
CA LYS A 38 -20.05 -21.48 -26.70
C LYS A 38 -20.11 -20.97 -25.27
N GLY A 39 -20.27 -19.66 -25.14
CA GLY A 39 -20.41 -18.97 -23.88
C GLY A 39 -21.84 -18.47 -23.67
N VAL A 40 -22.06 -17.85 -22.51
CA VAL A 40 -23.35 -17.23 -22.15
C VAL A 40 -23.66 -16.03 -23.06
N HIS A 41 -22.64 -15.28 -23.47
CA HIS A 41 -22.82 -14.07 -24.28
C HIS A 41 -22.64 -14.31 -25.79
N GLY A 42 -22.67 -15.56 -26.25
CA GLY A 42 -22.51 -15.85 -27.67
C GLY A 42 -21.68 -17.09 -28.03
N VAL A 43 -21.65 -17.38 -29.33
CA VAL A 43 -20.90 -18.49 -29.93
C VAL A 43 -19.63 -17.95 -30.60
N ILE A 44 -18.52 -18.67 -30.47
CA ILE A 44 -17.24 -18.33 -31.07
C ILE A 44 -16.94 -19.36 -32.16
N TYR A 45 -16.74 -18.86 -33.38
CA TYR A 45 -16.35 -19.64 -34.54
C TYR A 45 -14.90 -19.34 -34.93
N SER A 46 -14.23 -20.35 -35.46
CA SER A 46 -12.97 -20.17 -36.18
C SER A 46 -13.21 -19.59 -37.57
N PHE A 47 -12.18 -19.02 -38.20
CA PHE A 47 -12.19 -18.77 -39.64
C PHE A 47 -11.54 -19.95 -40.38
N LYS A 48 -12.07 -20.31 -41.56
CA LYS A 48 -11.52 -21.41 -42.38
C LYS A 48 -10.12 -21.06 -42.90
N ASN A 49 -9.92 -19.81 -43.32
CA ASN A 49 -8.69 -19.38 -43.99
C ASN A 49 -7.69 -18.63 -43.08
N ASP A 50 -8.07 -18.23 -41.87
CA ASP A 50 -7.17 -17.56 -40.92
C ASP A 50 -7.34 -18.07 -39.48
N SER A 51 -6.47 -18.99 -39.08
CA SER A 51 -6.48 -19.60 -37.75
C SER A 51 -6.11 -18.63 -36.60
N SER A 52 -5.59 -17.43 -36.93
CA SER A 52 -5.20 -16.40 -35.95
C SER A 52 -6.37 -15.52 -35.49
N LEU A 53 -7.54 -15.66 -36.13
CA LEU A 53 -8.73 -14.88 -35.86
C LEU A 53 -9.90 -15.76 -35.42
N VAL A 54 -10.86 -15.15 -34.74
CA VAL A 54 -12.14 -15.76 -34.40
C VAL A 54 -13.28 -14.78 -34.65
N LEU A 55 -14.45 -15.35 -34.92
CA LEU A 55 -15.69 -14.62 -35.11
C LEU A 55 -16.61 -14.93 -33.92
N LYS A 56 -16.93 -13.92 -33.12
CA LYS A 56 -17.87 -14.06 -32.01
C LYS A 56 -19.25 -13.56 -32.44
N GLU A 57 -20.24 -14.43 -32.37
CA GLU A 57 -21.65 -14.15 -32.63
C GLU A 57 -22.40 -13.90 -31.31
N ILE A 58 -23.14 -12.80 -31.24
CA ILE A 58 -24.02 -12.43 -30.12
C ILE A 58 -25.46 -12.37 -30.67
N LEU A 59 -26.32 -13.29 -30.22
CA LEU A 59 -27.72 -13.38 -30.67
C LEU A 59 -28.58 -12.25 -30.08
N ASN A 60 -29.57 -11.79 -30.85
CA ASN A 60 -30.52 -10.75 -30.46
C ASN A 60 -31.87 -11.31 -29.95
N ASP A 61 -32.08 -12.63 -30.00
CA ASP A 61 -33.41 -13.25 -29.98
C ASP A 61 -34.28 -13.01 -28.72
N HIS A 62 -33.76 -12.36 -27.68
CA HIS A 62 -34.47 -12.11 -26.42
C HIS A 62 -34.30 -10.68 -25.85
N VAL A 63 -33.75 -9.72 -26.61
CA VAL A 63 -33.41 -8.38 -26.10
C VAL A 63 -34.35 -7.32 -26.68
N SER A 64 -34.78 -6.35 -25.86
CA SER A 64 -35.55 -5.21 -26.37
C SER A 64 -34.74 -4.43 -27.41
N THR A 65 -35.38 -3.93 -28.48
CA THR A 65 -34.68 -3.18 -29.54
C THR A 65 -33.87 -1.98 -29.00
N ALA A 66 -34.36 -1.33 -27.94
CA ALA A 66 -33.65 -0.22 -27.29
C ALA A 66 -32.40 -0.69 -26.52
N THR A 67 -32.51 -1.80 -25.79
CA THR A 67 -31.41 -2.44 -25.07
C THR A 67 -30.33 -2.93 -26.04
N PHE A 68 -30.74 -3.58 -27.14
CA PHE A 68 -29.82 -4.08 -28.17
C PHE A 68 -29.07 -2.95 -28.88
N LYS A 69 -29.74 -1.83 -29.18
CA LYS A 69 -29.07 -0.65 -29.76
C LYS A 69 -28.01 -0.08 -28.82
N THR A 70 -28.30 -0.01 -27.53
CA THR A 70 -27.36 0.46 -26.50
C THR A 70 -26.15 -0.46 -26.38
N LEU A 71 -26.39 -1.78 -26.35
CA LEU A 71 -25.36 -2.81 -26.38
C LEU A 71 -24.48 -2.68 -27.62
N LEU A 72 -25.08 -2.53 -28.80
CA LEU A 72 -24.35 -2.40 -30.06
C LEU A 72 -23.45 -1.16 -30.13
N GLU A 73 -23.92 -0.01 -29.64
CA GLU A 73 -23.11 1.22 -29.54
C GLU A 73 -21.89 1.02 -28.63
N ARG A 74 -22.06 0.29 -27.52
CA ARG A 74 -20.97 -0.05 -26.59
C ARG A 74 -19.99 -1.04 -27.19
N LEU A 75 -20.48 -2.06 -27.91
CA LEU A 75 -19.64 -3.02 -28.63
C LEU A 75 -18.83 -2.34 -29.75
N ARG A 76 -19.44 -1.42 -30.50
CA ARG A 76 -18.74 -0.60 -31.50
C ARG A 76 -17.65 0.24 -30.84
N THR A 77 -17.98 0.91 -29.74
CA THR A 77 -17.01 1.70 -28.97
C THR A 77 -15.85 0.81 -28.51
N PHE A 78 -16.14 -0.32 -27.86
CA PHE A 78 -15.14 -1.28 -27.41
C PHE A 78 -14.23 -1.75 -28.56
N ALA A 79 -14.80 -2.02 -29.73
CA ALA A 79 -14.03 -2.44 -30.90
C ALA A 79 -13.04 -1.39 -31.43
N THR A 80 -13.26 -0.10 -31.12
CA THR A 80 -12.32 0.98 -31.47
C THR A 80 -11.16 1.11 -30.48
N LEU A 81 -11.26 0.54 -29.28
CA LEU A 81 -10.24 0.67 -28.24
C LEU A 81 -9.04 -0.23 -28.56
N LYS A 82 -7.85 0.36 -28.58
CA LYS A 82 -6.59 -0.33 -28.87
C LYS A 82 -5.64 -0.21 -27.70
N HIS A 83 -5.36 -1.34 -27.06
CA HIS A 83 -4.44 -1.45 -25.94
C HIS A 83 -3.87 -2.88 -25.86
N PRO A 84 -2.60 -3.09 -25.47
CA PRO A 84 -2.00 -4.43 -25.38
C PRO A 84 -2.78 -5.41 -24.49
N ASN A 85 -3.46 -4.90 -23.46
CA ASN A 85 -4.25 -5.70 -22.51
C ASN A 85 -5.77 -5.65 -22.75
N ILE A 86 -6.21 -5.23 -23.93
CA ILE A 86 -7.61 -5.31 -24.38
C ILE A 86 -7.64 -6.20 -25.63
N VAL A 87 -8.66 -7.05 -25.74
CA VAL A 87 -8.81 -7.93 -26.91
C VAL A 87 -8.80 -7.12 -28.21
N ASP A 88 -8.01 -7.55 -29.19
CA ASP A 88 -7.90 -6.84 -30.46
C ASP A 88 -9.11 -7.17 -31.36
N CYS A 89 -10.12 -6.32 -31.27
CA CYS A 89 -11.30 -6.34 -32.12
C CYS A 89 -10.99 -5.63 -33.46
N GLN A 90 -11.09 -6.36 -34.56
CA GLN A 90 -10.82 -5.86 -35.91
C GLN A 90 -12.06 -5.28 -36.59
N GLY A 91 -13.26 -5.56 -36.07
CA GLY A 91 -14.48 -4.87 -36.47
C GLY A 91 -15.75 -5.52 -35.95
N VAL A 92 -16.87 -4.84 -36.22
CA VAL A 92 -18.22 -5.22 -35.82
C VAL A 92 -19.11 -5.30 -37.05
N LEU A 93 -19.83 -6.40 -37.20
CA LEU A 93 -20.85 -6.60 -38.23
C LEU A 93 -22.22 -6.81 -37.55
N GLU A 94 -23.22 -6.07 -37.99
CA GLU A 94 -24.59 -6.16 -37.51
C GLU A 94 -25.46 -6.86 -38.57
N THR A 95 -26.27 -7.83 -38.14
CA THR A 95 -27.36 -8.41 -38.93
C THR A 95 -28.69 -8.18 -38.20
N ASP A 96 -29.80 -8.51 -38.85
CA ASP A 96 -31.14 -8.36 -38.25
C ASP A 96 -31.32 -9.12 -36.93
N ILE A 97 -30.55 -10.20 -36.74
CA ILE A 97 -30.71 -11.15 -35.62
C ILE A 97 -29.45 -11.34 -34.77
N SER A 98 -28.27 -10.89 -35.22
CA SER A 98 -27.01 -11.13 -34.51
C SER A 98 -26.01 -9.98 -34.69
N VAL A 99 -25.12 -9.81 -33.71
CA VAL A 99 -23.90 -9.00 -33.84
C VAL A 99 -22.69 -9.91 -33.91
N TYR A 100 -21.81 -9.66 -34.87
CA TYR A 100 -20.57 -10.40 -35.07
C TYR A 100 -19.37 -9.50 -34.77
N LEU A 101 -18.46 -10.00 -33.94
CA LEU A 101 -17.18 -9.36 -33.62
C LEU A 101 -16.05 -10.19 -34.22
N ARG A 102 -15.27 -9.59 -35.12
CA ARG A 102 -14.03 -10.18 -35.62
C ARG A 102 -12.91 -9.81 -34.67
N MET A 103 -12.24 -10.79 -34.06
CA MET A 103 -11.22 -10.54 -33.05
C MET A 103 -10.02 -11.47 -33.19
N LYS A 104 -8.87 -11.04 -32.67
CA LYS A 104 -7.68 -11.90 -32.53
C LYS A 104 -7.98 -13.12 -31.67
N ARG A 105 -7.51 -14.29 -32.10
CA ARG A 105 -7.62 -15.55 -31.37
C ARG A 105 -6.60 -15.61 -30.24
N TYR A 106 -7.09 -15.95 -29.05
CA TYR A 106 -6.26 -16.23 -27.87
C TYR A 106 -6.26 -17.74 -27.57
N GLY A 107 -5.21 -18.21 -26.90
CA GLY A 107 -4.96 -19.64 -26.70
C GLY A 107 -5.85 -20.27 -25.62
N THR A 108 -6.19 -19.51 -24.58
CA THR A 108 -6.97 -19.99 -23.44
C THR A 108 -7.64 -18.82 -22.69
N SER A 109 -8.41 -19.11 -21.64
CA SER A 109 -8.95 -18.11 -20.70
C SER A 109 -8.39 -18.31 -19.30
N LEU A 110 -8.40 -17.25 -18.48
CA LEU A 110 -7.96 -17.32 -17.09
C LEU A 110 -8.77 -18.36 -16.29
N ASP A 111 -10.08 -18.50 -16.57
CA ASP A 111 -10.91 -19.56 -15.97
C ASP A 111 -10.36 -20.98 -16.27
N ALA A 112 -9.94 -21.23 -17.52
CA ALA A 112 -9.35 -22.52 -17.89
C ALA A 112 -8.00 -22.75 -17.19
N ILE A 113 -7.18 -21.70 -17.06
CA ILE A 113 -5.92 -21.73 -16.31
C ILE A 113 -6.21 -22.04 -14.82
N CYS A 114 -7.14 -21.32 -14.18
CA CYS A 114 -7.58 -21.58 -12.79
C CYS A 114 -8.06 -23.02 -12.59
N ARG A 115 -8.87 -23.56 -13.52
CA ARG A 115 -9.29 -24.97 -13.49
C ARG A 115 -8.12 -25.94 -13.59
N SER A 116 -7.12 -25.63 -14.43
CA SER A 116 -5.91 -26.43 -14.59
C SER A 116 -5.09 -26.50 -13.29
N TYR A 117 -4.85 -25.35 -12.64
CA TYR A 117 -4.16 -25.28 -11.34
C TYR A 117 -4.93 -26.03 -10.24
N ARG A 118 -6.27 -25.84 -10.16
CA ARG A 118 -7.13 -26.53 -9.20
C ARG A 118 -7.11 -28.06 -9.39
N ARG A 119 -7.18 -28.54 -10.64
CA ARG A 119 -7.08 -29.99 -10.95
C ARG A 119 -5.73 -30.57 -10.54
N ARG A 120 -4.65 -29.81 -10.72
CA ARG A 120 -3.29 -30.19 -10.32
C ARG A 120 -3.00 -29.98 -8.83
N LYS A 121 -3.95 -29.41 -8.07
CA LYS A 121 -3.77 -28.99 -6.66
C LYS A 121 -2.54 -28.11 -6.46
N GLN A 122 -2.24 -27.27 -7.44
CA GLN A 122 -1.13 -26.32 -7.40
C GLN A 122 -1.65 -24.94 -7.05
N THR A 123 -0.85 -24.17 -6.30
CA THR A 123 -1.09 -22.75 -6.07
C THR A 123 -0.45 -21.93 -7.19
N PHE A 124 -1.04 -20.78 -7.50
CA PHE A 124 -0.44 -19.86 -8.47
C PHE A 124 0.87 -19.28 -7.92
N PRO A 125 1.94 -19.21 -8.74
CA PRO A 125 3.14 -18.49 -8.36
C PRO A 125 2.84 -17.00 -8.17
N GLN A 126 3.37 -16.39 -7.11
CA GLN A 126 3.14 -14.97 -6.78
C GLN A 126 3.43 -14.03 -7.95
N ARG A 127 4.55 -14.25 -8.67
CA ARG A 127 4.92 -13.45 -9.87
C ARG A 127 3.87 -13.52 -10.97
N LEU A 128 3.24 -14.68 -11.17
CA LEU A 128 2.19 -14.84 -12.18
C LEU A 128 0.91 -14.11 -11.77
N ILE A 129 0.53 -14.16 -10.49
CA ILE A 129 -0.60 -13.39 -9.95
C ILE A 129 -0.37 -11.90 -10.18
N PHE A 130 0.80 -11.37 -9.82
CA PHE A 130 1.15 -9.97 -10.07
C PHE A 130 1.07 -9.61 -11.55
N SER A 131 1.63 -10.46 -12.43
CA SER A 131 1.56 -10.24 -13.88
C SER A 131 0.12 -10.16 -14.38
N ILE A 132 -0.74 -11.11 -14.00
CA ILE A 132 -2.16 -11.15 -14.39
C ILE A 132 -2.88 -9.88 -13.92
N ILE A 133 -2.79 -9.57 -12.62
CA ILE A 133 -3.53 -8.45 -12.03
C ILE A 133 -3.03 -7.11 -12.60
N ARG A 134 -1.72 -6.94 -12.79
CA ARG A 134 -1.14 -5.74 -13.41
C ARG A 134 -1.65 -5.55 -14.83
N GLN A 135 -1.59 -6.59 -15.67
CA GLN A 135 -2.03 -6.53 -17.06
C GLN A 135 -3.53 -6.22 -17.17
N VAL A 136 -4.36 -6.86 -16.35
CA VAL A 136 -5.80 -6.57 -16.32
C VAL A 136 -6.07 -5.15 -15.83
N ALA A 137 -5.37 -4.69 -14.79
CA ALA A 137 -5.47 -3.32 -14.29
C ALA A 137 -5.05 -2.28 -15.35
N MET A 138 -4.03 -2.55 -16.16
CA MET A 138 -3.64 -1.68 -17.29
C MET A 138 -4.75 -1.58 -18.33
N GLY A 139 -5.38 -2.71 -18.68
CA GLY A 139 -6.54 -2.72 -19.58
C GLY A 139 -7.72 -1.90 -19.02
N LEU A 140 -8.06 -2.10 -17.75
CA LEU A 140 -9.12 -1.34 -17.07
C LEU A 140 -8.79 0.16 -16.99
N ALA A 141 -7.55 0.53 -16.64
CA ALA A 141 -7.13 1.93 -16.57
C ALA A 141 -7.29 2.64 -17.92
N HIS A 142 -7.04 1.94 -19.02
CA HIS A 142 -7.29 2.46 -20.36
C HIS A 142 -8.78 2.64 -20.64
N LEU A 143 -9.63 1.66 -20.31
CA LEU A 143 -11.08 1.77 -20.45
C LEU A 143 -11.65 2.94 -19.61
N HIS A 144 -11.22 3.06 -18.36
CA HIS A 144 -11.73 4.05 -17.42
C HIS A 144 -11.34 5.49 -17.78
N LYS A 145 -10.19 5.68 -18.44
CA LYS A 145 -9.74 6.98 -18.96
C LYS A 145 -10.36 7.36 -20.30
N TRP A 146 -11.09 6.46 -20.97
CA TRP A 146 -11.70 6.76 -22.25
C TRP A 146 -12.75 7.86 -22.13
N THR A 147 -12.68 8.84 -23.02
CA THR A 147 -13.64 9.94 -23.13
C THR A 147 -14.26 9.94 -24.51
N GLY A 148 -15.59 9.98 -24.58
CA GLY A 148 -16.30 10.10 -25.85
C GLY A 148 -17.70 10.71 -25.71
N SER A 149 -18.28 11.06 -26.85
CA SER A 149 -19.63 11.62 -26.93
C SER A 149 -20.64 10.48 -27.03
N ALA A 150 -21.60 10.41 -26.11
CA ALA A 150 -22.77 9.56 -26.32
C ALA A 150 -23.59 10.07 -27.51
N ALA A 151 -24.40 9.19 -28.12
CA ALA A 151 -25.33 9.52 -29.19
C ALA A 151 -26.36 10.62 -28.81
N ASN A 152 -26.50 10.88 -27.51
CA ASN A 152 -27.44 11.86 -26.94
C ASN A 152 -26.81 13.26 -26.69
N GLY A 153 -25.52 13.44 -27.01
CA GLY A 153 -24.78 14.69 -26.74
C GLY A 153 -24.25 14.83 -25.31
N ASP A 154 -24.52 13.86 -24.43
CA ASP A 154 -23.91 13.78 -23.10
C ASP A 154 -22.47 13.27 -23.19
N TYR A 155 -21.58 13.93 -22.44
CA TYR A 155 -20.18 13.54 -22.31
C TYR A 155 -20.11 12.36 -21.33
N VAL A 156 -19.76 11.16 -21.81
CA VAL A 156 -19.56 10.00 -20.93
C VAL A 156 -18.09 9.94 -20.56
N SER A 157 -17.80 10.07 -19.27
CA SER A 157 -16.45 10.28 -18.75
C SER A 157 -15.66 9.01 -18.42
N SER A 158 -16.15 7.82 -18.78
CA SER A 158 -15.43 6.54 -18.54
C SER A 158 -16.15 5.36 -19.21
N PHE A 159 -15.41 4.42 -19.80
CA PHE A 159 -15.97 3.15 -20.28
C PHE A 159 -15.81 2.07 -19.19
N VAL A 160 -16.92 1.58 -18.62
CA VAL A 160 -16.90 0.55 -17.57
C VAL A 160 -16.96 -0.84 -18.22
N HIS A 161 -16.20 -1.82 -17.71
CA HIS A 161 -16.29 -3.20 -18.19
C HIS A 161 -17.59 -3.87 -17.71
N GLY A 162 -17.89 -3.79 -16.41
CA GLY A 162 -19.12 -4.18 -15.72
C GLY A 162 -19.48 -5.66 -15.68
N ASN A 163 -18.57 -6.55 -16.13
CA ASN A 163 -18.76 -8.00 -16.13
C ASN A 163 -17.39 -8.70 -16.14
N LEU A 164 -16.43 -8.16 -15.39
CA LEU A 164 -15.09 -8.72 -15.34
C LEU A 164 -15.11 -10.02 -14.51
N LYS A 165 -14.63 -11.10 -15.10
CA LYS A 165 -14.55 -12.44 -14.49
C LYS A 165 -13.50 -13.28 -15.22
N PRO A 166 -13.01 -14.40 -14.65
CA PRO A 166 -11.94 -15.19 -15.26
C PRO A 166 -12.23 -15.70 -16.67
N THR A 167 -13.50 -15.87 -17.07
CA THR A 167 -13.85 -16.28 -18.45
C THR A 167 -13.65 -15.15 -19.47
N ASN A 168 -13.64 -13.90 -19.01
CA ASN A 168 -13.53 -12.68 -19.81
C ASN A 168 -12.10 -12.13 -19.81
N ILE A 169 -11.14 -12.89 -19.27
CA ILE A 169 -9.72 -12.60 -19.35
C ILE A 169 -9.10 -13.71 -20.20
N LEU A 170 -8.57 -13.35 -21.36
CA LEU A 170 -8.00 -14.27 -22.32
C LEU A 170 -6.48 -14.23 -22.24
N ALA A 171 -5.84 -15.36 -22.52
CA ALA A 171 -4.39 -15.49 -22.49
C ALA A 171 -3.83 -16.06 -23.80
N ASN A 172 -2.61 -15.66 -24.16
CA ASN A 172 -1.86 -16.31 -25.23
C ASN A 172 -1.49 -17.77 -24.84
N LYS A 173 -0.96 -18.55 -25.79
CA LYS A 173 -0.66 -19.98 -25.56
C LYS A 173 0.37 -20.21 -24.46
N ASP A 174 1.29 -19.27 -24.27
CA ASP A 174 2.39 -19.36 -23.31
C ASP A 174 2.01 -18.78 -21.94
N GLU A 175 0.76 -18.34 -21.76
CA GLU A 175 0.23 -17.76 -20.52
C GLU A 175 1.04 -16.54 -20.02
N SER A 176 1.64 -15.77 -20.93
CA SER A 176 2.43 -14.57 -20.61
C SER A 176 1.63 -13.27 -20.75
N ASP A 177 0.72 -13.21 -21.73
CA ASP A 177 -0.05 -12.02 -22.06
C ASP A 177 -1.51 -12.24 -21.71
N PHE A 178 -2.09 -11.31 -20.96
CA PHE A 178 -3.48 -11.34 -20.52
C PHE A 178 -4.22 -10.11 -21.04
N VAL A 179 -5.38 -10.35 -21.65
CA VAL A 179 -6.25 -9.31 -22.21
C VAL A 179 -7.67 -9.42 -21.69
N ILE A 180 -8.34 -8.28 -21.50
CA ILE A 180 -9.76 -8.26 -21.17
C ILE A 180 -10.63 -8.32 -22.44
N SER A 181 -11.71 -9.08 -22.39
CA SER A 181 -12.70 -9.23 -23.44
C SER A 181 -14.11 -9.01 -22.88
N ASP A 182 -15.10 -8.84 -23.75
CA ASP A 182 -16.52 -8.73 -23.34
C ASP A 182 -16.81 -7.55 -22.41
N ALA A 183 -16.05 -6.47 -22.54
CA ALA A 183 -16.31 -5.24 -21.82
C ALA A 183 -17.55 -4.53 -22.40
N GLY A 184 -18.33 -3.91 -21.53
CA GLY A 184 -19.52 -3.19 -21.95
C GLY A 184 -20.75 -4.09 -22.17
N ILE A 185 -20.79 -5.29 -21.58
CA ILE A 185 -21.97 -6.16 -21.56
C ILE A 185 -22.41 -6.29 -20.10
N TYR A 186 -23.39 -5.48 -19.66
CA TYR A 186 -23.85 -5.45 -18.26
C TYR A 186 -25.26 -4.87 -18.06
N GLY A 187 -25.84 -5.03 -16.86
CA GLY A 187 -27.20 -4.59 -16.54
C GLY A 187 -28.27 -5.58 -16.99
N GLY A 188 -29.45 -5.08 -17.38
CA GLY A 188 -30.54 -5.92 -17.93
C GLY A 188 -30.12 -6.74 -19.16
N GLU A 189 -29.04 -6.34 -19.85
CA GLU A 189 -28.36 -7.11 -20.91
C GLU A 189 -27.75 -8.43 -20.42
N LEU A 190 -27.63 -8.69 -19.12
CA LEU A 190 -27.14 -9.97 -18.58
C LEU A 190 -28.27 -10.91 -18.15
N GLU A 191 -29.39 -10.34 -17.73
CA GLU A 191 -30.56 -11.10 -17.24
C GLU A 191 -31.30 -11.80 -18.40
N ASP A 192 -31.42 -11.11 -19.54
CA ASP A 192 -32.09 -11.64 -20.74
C ASP A 192 -31.29 -12.75 -21.45
N PHE A 193 -30.00 -12.90 -21.12
CA PHE A 193 -29.08 -13.85 -21.77
C PHE A 193 -28.75 -15.11 -20.95
N SER A 194 -29.23 -15.28 -19.70
CA SER A 194 -28.68 -16.37 -18.86
C SER A 194 -29.52 -16.95 -17.72
N SER A 195 -29.52 -18.29 -17.69
CA SER A 195 -29.86 -19.17 -16.57
C SER A 195 -28.73 -19.38 -15.53
N THR A 196 -27.61 -18.67 -15.65
CA THR A 196 -26.42 -18.74 -14.75
C THR A 196 -26.18 -17.47 -13.92
N LEU A 197 -27.24 -16.69 -13.68
CA LEU A 197 -27.25 -15.43 -12.90
C LEU A 197 -26.43 -15.53 -11.58
N GLY A 198 -26.47 -16.69 -10.91
CA GLY A 198 -25.74 -16.91 -9.66
C GLY A 198 -24.21 -16.87 -9.74
N LEU A 199 -23.58 -17.18 -10.88
CA LEU A 199 -22.12 -17.15 -11.03
C LEU A 199 -21.59 -15.74 -11.37
N ALA A 200 -22.38 -14.95 -12.10
CA ALA A 200 -22.02 -13.56 -12.42
C ALA A 200 -22.10 -12.67 -11.17
N GLN A 201 -23.12 -12.88 -10.34
CA GLN A 201 -23.29 -12.17 -9.06
C GLN A 201 -22.10 -12.30 -8.11
N MET A 202 -21.28 -13.35 -8.22
CA MET A 202 -20.12 -13.57 -7.34
C MET A 202 -19.02 -12.52 -7.51
N TYR A 203 -18.89 -11.94 -8.71
CA TYR A 203 -17.86 -10.95 -9.03
C TYR A 203 -18.40 -9.51 -8.93
N MET A 204 -19.72 -9.35 -8.82
CA MET A 204 -20.35 -8.03 -8.81
C MET A 204 -20.08 -7.28 -7.51
N ALA A 205 -19.90 -5.97 -7.64
CA ALA A 205 -19.73 -5.07 -6.51
C ALA A 205 -21.05 -4.83 -5.76
N PRO A 206 -21.00 -4.42 -4.48
CA PRO A 206 -22.20 -4.15 -3.67
C PRO A 206 -23.16 -3.16 -4.32
N GLU A 207 -22.65 -2.05 -4.86
CA GLU A 207 -23.46 -1.02 -5.53
C GLU A 207 -24.16 -1.54 -6.78
N THR A 208 -23.54 -2.49 -7.48
CA THR A 208 -24.13 -3.14 -8.65
C THR A 208 -25.23 -4.11 -8.23
N LEU A 209 -25.00 -4.89 -7.16
CA LEU A 209 -25.98 -5.85 -6.62
C LEU A 209 -27.18 -5.15 -5.93
N LEU A 210 -26.95 -4.00 -5.31
CA LEU A 210 -27.96 -3.29 -4.51
C LEU A 210 -28.77 -2.29 -5.32
N HIS A 211 -28.13 -1.65 -6.31
CA HIS A 211 -28.66 -0.46 -6.98
C HIS A 211 -28.50 -0.49 -8.50
N GLU A 212 -27.97 -1.57 -9.08
CA GLU A 212 -27.70 -1.68 -10.53
C GLU A 212 -26.80 -0.54 -11.05
N GLN A 213 -25.92 -0.03 -10.19
CA GLN A 213 -24.97 1.02 -10.54
C GLN A 213 -23.63 0.41 -10.95
N TYR A 214 -23.06 0.96 -12.02
CA TYR A 214 -21.81 0.50 -12.62
C TYR A 214 -20.83 1.68 -12.68
N PHE A 215 -19.74 1.57 -11.92
CA PHE A 215 -18.66 2.54 -11.91
C PHE A 215 -17.33 1.88 -12.31
N PRO A 216 -16.31 2.66 -12.71
CA PRO A 216 -14.94 2.16 -12.83
C PRO A 216 -14.48 1.34 -11.60
N GLU A 217 -14.88 1.75 -10.40
CA GLU A 217 -14.53 1.10 -9.14
C GLU A 217 -15.30 -0.20 -8.88
N SER A 218 -16.39 -0.45 -9.62
CA SER A 218 -17.09 -1.74 -9.64
C SER A 218 -16.27 -2.81 -10.39
N ASP A 219 -15.50 -2.41 -11.42
CA ASP A 219 -14.55 -3.32 -12.09
C ASP A 219 -13.40 -3.69 -11.16
N ILE A 220 -12.95 -2.75 -10.32
CA ILE A 220 -11.88 -3.00 -9.35
C ILE A 220 -12.31 -4.01 -8.29
N TRP A 221 -13.55 -3.93 -7.82
CA TRP A 221 -14.12 -4.97 -6.96
C TRP A 221 -14.05 -6.35 -7.62
N SER A 222 -14.50 -6.42 -8.88
CA SER A 222 -14.49 -7.66 -9.67
C SER A 222 -13.06 -8.22 -9.81
N LEU A 223 -12.07 -7.35 -10.04
CA LEU A 223 -10.66 -7.70 -10.07
C LEU A 223 -10.15 -8.19 -8.71
N GLY A 224 -10.63 -7.61 -7.60
CA GLY A 224 -10.35 -8.09 -6.25
C GLY A 224 -10.85 -9.51 -6.01
N VAL A 225 -12.06 -9.85 -6.48
CA VAL A 225 -12.58 -11.23 -6.40
C VAL A 225 -11.70 -12.20 -7.19
N ILE A 226 -11.22 -11.78 -8.37
CA ILE A 226 -10.29 -12.58 -9.18
C ILE A 226 -8.95 -12.75 -8.46
N LEU A 227 -8.38 -11.69 -7.88
CA LEU A 227 -7.15 -11.75 -7.09
C LEU A 227 -7.30 -12.71 -5.91
N TYR A 228 -8.42 -12.66 -5.19
CA TYR A 228 -8.71 -13.62 -4.12
C TYR A 228 -8.69 -15.06 -4.64
N GLU A 229 -9.36 -15.35 -5.76
CA GLU A 229 -9.39 -16.70 -6.33
C GLU A 229 -8.00 -17.19 -6.77
N LEU A 230 -7.17 -16.30 -7.33
CA LEU A 230 -5.80 -16.63 -7.70
C LEU A 230 -4.92 -16.90 -6.47
N ALA A 231 -5.08 -16.10 -5.41
CA ALA A 231 -4.26 -16.21 -4.20
C ALA A 231 -4.61 -17.44 -3.34
N THR A 232 -5.87 -17.87 -3.34
CA THR A 232 -6.39 -18.94 -2.45
C THR A 232 -6.74 -20.23 -3.19
N GLY A 233 -7.02 -20.15 -4.50
CA GLY A 233 -7.60 -21.23 -5.29
C GLY A 233 -9.10 -21.45 -5.03
N THR A 234 -9.71 -20.70 -4.10
CA THR A 234 -11.12 -20.80 -3.70
C THR A 234 -11.89 -19.56 -4.17
N LYS A 235 -13.21 -19.71 -4.35
CA LYS A 235 -14.07 -18.57 -4.66
C LYS A 235 -14.61 -17.99 -3.36
N ILE A 236 -14.45 -16.69 -3.14
CA ILE A 236 -14.99 -16.01 -1.95
C ILE A 236 -16.53 -15.96 -2.02
N PRO A 237 -17.26 -16.55 -1.07
CA PRO A 237 -18.72 -16.51 -1.07
C PRO A 237 -19.19 -15.39 -0.14
N PHE A 238 -19.11 -14.11 -0.58
CA PHE A 238 -19.51 -12.98 0.28
C PHE A 238 -20.92 -13.14 0.85
N LEU A 239 -21.86 -13.60 0.01
CA LEU A 239 -23.26 -13.66 0.39
C LEU A 239 -23.60 -14.83 1.33
N LYS A 240 -22.83 -15.93 1.34
CA LYS A 240 -23.10 -17.15 2.14
C LYS A 240 -24.60 -17.56 2.21
N SER A 241 -25.34 -17.39 1.11
CA SER A 241 -26.79 -17.63 0.98
C SER A 241 -27.74 -16.61 1.63
N ASP A 242 -27.25 -15.43 2.00
CA ASP A 242 -28.03 -14.26 2.44
C ASP A 242 -28.17 -13.23 1.30
N THR A 243 -29.02 -12.22 1.49
CA THR A 243 -29.25 -11.15 0.51
C THR A 243 -28.16 -10.08 0.60
N PRO A 244 -27.78 -9.43 -0.52
CA PRO A 244 -26.77 -8.36 -0.52
C PRO A 244 -27.04 -7.24 0.51
N LYS A 245 -28.32 -6.91 0.75
CA LYS A 245 -28.74 -5.87 1.71
C LYS A 245 -28.41 -6.21 3.17
N ASN A 246 -28.42 -7.49 3.52
CA ASN A 246 -28.12 -7.96 4.87
C ASN A 246 -26.61 -8.10 5.09
N VAL A 247 -25.86 -8.38 4.02
CA VAL A 247 -24.43 -8.61 4.08
C VAL A 247 -23.66 -7.29 4.04
N PHE A 248 -23.93 -6.43 3.06
CA PHE A 248 -23.18 -5.20 2.83
C PHE A 248 -23.77 -4.03 3.64
N VAL A 249 -23.58 -4.08 4.96
CA VAL A 249 -24.02 -3.06 5.91
C VAL A 249 -22.86 -2.20 6.42
N GLU A 250 -23.17 -1.09 7.10
CA GLU A 250 -22.16 -0.22 7.70
C GLU A 250 -21.25 -1.01 8.66
N GLY A 251 -19.93 -0.85 8.52
CA GLY A 251 -18.93 -1.60 9.29
C GLY A 251 -18.61 -3.01 8.76
N TRP A 252 -19.17 -3.41 7.62
CA TRP A 252 -18.82 -4.68 6.97
C TRP A 252 -17.31 -4.76 6.66
N THR A 253 -16.74 -5.94 6.88
CA THR A 253 -15.34 -6.25 6.54
C THR A 253 -15.26 -7.62 5.87
N PRO A 254 -14.40 -7.80 4.85
CA PRO A 254 -14.21 -9.09 4.20
C PRO A 254 -13.42 -10.05 5.10
N ASP A 255 -13.80 -11.33 5.09
CA ASP A 255 -12.96 -12.39 5.65
C ASP A 255 -11.85 -12.74 4.64
N LEU A 256 -10.62 -12.35 4.97
CA LEU A 256 -9.42 -12.59 4.15
C LEU A 256 -8.45 -13.57 4.83
N SER A 257 -8.94 -14.39 5.77
CA SER A 257 -8.09 -15.32 6.52
C SER A 257 -7.40 -16.38 5.66
N GLU A 258 -7.97 -16.76 4.52
CA GLU A 258 -7.37 -17.71 3.57
C GLU A 258 -6.22 -17.09 2.74
N VAL A 259 -6.13 -15.77 2.67
CA VAL A 259 -5.11 -15.05 1.90
C VAL A 259 -3.80 -15.01 2.70
N ARG A 260 -2.85 -15.88 2.33
CA ARG A 260 -1.56 -16.02 3.04
C ARG A 260 -0.57 -14.90 2.75
N ASP A 261 -0.64 -14.35 1.54
CA ASP A 261 0.29 -13.31 1.10
C ASP A 261 -0.13 -11.94 1.69
N PRO A 262 0.72 -11.28 2.50
CA PRO A 262 0.38 -10.04 3.17
C PRO A 262 0.17 -8.89 2.17
N VAL A 263 0.79 -8.93 0.99
CA VAL A 263 0.64 -7.90 -0.04
C VAL A 263 -0.71 -8.02 -0.71
N PHE A 264 -1.10 -9.25 -1.11
CA PHE A 264 -2.43 -9.48 -1.67
C PHE A 264 -3.53 -9.18 -0.66
N LYS A 265 -3.32 -9.53 0.61
CA LYS A 265 -4.25 -9.19 1.69
C LYS A 265 -4.42 -7.67 1.81
N ALA A 266 -3.32 -6.91 1.85
CA ALA A 266 -3.38 -5.45 1.92
C ALA A 266 -4.09 -4.82 0.70
N ILE A 267 -3.84 -5.32 -0.52
CA ILE A 267 -4.54 -4.87 -1.73
C ILE A 267 -6.05 -5.14 -1.61
N LEU A 268 -6.43 -6.36 -1.23
CA LEU A 268 -7.82 -6.77 -1.09
C LEU A 268 -8.56 -5.97 -0.02
N GLU A 269 -7.91 -5.62 1.10
CA GLU A 269 -8.48 -4.75 2.14
C GLU A 269 -8.86 -3.36 1.58
N HIS A 270 -8.11 -2.84 0.60
CA HIS A 270 -8.41 -1.55 -0.03
C HIS A 270 -9.44 -1.67 -1.16
N ILE A 271 -9.44 -2.78 -1.89
CA ILE A 271 -10.43 -3.05 -2.94
C ILE A 271 -11.82 -3.32 -2.34
N PHE A 272 -11.91 -4.12 -1.29
CA PHE A 272 -13.16 -4.48 -0.63
C PHE A 272 -13.63 -3.42 0.38
N THR A 273 -13.62 -2.15 -0.06
CA THR A 273 -14.23 -1.03 0.65
C THR A 273 -15.66 -0.84 0.13
N LEU A 274 -16.67 -0.71 1.00
CA LEU A 274 -18.06 -0.59 0.54
C LEU A 274 -18.31 0.69 -0.28
N ASP A 275 -17.74 1.82 0.15
CA ASP A 275 -17.78 3.07 -0.63
C ASP A 275 -16.93 2.94 -1.91
N PRO A 276 -17.53 2.98 -3.11
CA PRO A 276 -16.80 2.85 -4.37
C PRO A 276 -15.71 3.90 -4.53
N HIS A 277 -15.97 5.15 -4.13
CA HIS A 277 -15.03 6.27 -4.31
C HIS A 277 -13.83 6.22 -3.36
N ALA A 278 -13.87 5.37 -2.34
CA ALA A 278 -12.75 5.12 -1.43
C ALA A 278 -11.86 3.95 -1.88
N ARG A 279 -12.29 3.16 -2.88
CA ARG A 279 -11.50 2.02 -3.40
C ARG A 279 -10.25 2.50 -4.14
N LEU A 280 -9.36 1.56 -4.44
CA LEU A 280 -8.28 1.80 -5.40
C LEU A 280 -8.87 1.99 -6.79
N THR A 281 -8.28 2.88 -7.58
CA THR A 281 -8.54 2.97 -9.02
C THR A 281 -7.65 2.00 -9.79
N ALA A 282 -8.00 1.71 -11.05
CA ALA A 282 -7.15 0.89 -11.92
C ALA A 282 -5.74 1.48 -12.07
N ASP A 283 -5.63 2.80 -12.21
CA ASP A 283 -4.36 3.50 -12.41
C ASP A 283 -3.46 3.44 -11.18
N GLU A 284 -4.04 3.62 -9.99
CA GLU A 284 -3.34 3.44 -8.73
C GLU A 284 -2.84 2.01 -8.56
N LEU A 285 -3.66 1.02 -8.94
CA LEU A 285 -3.28 -0.39 -8.89
C LEU A 285 -2.13 -0.70 -9.86
N VAL A 286 -2.13 -0.12 -11.07
CA VAL A 286 -1.00 -0.23 -12.02
C VAL A 286 0.27 0.37 -11.42
N GLY A 287 0.16 1.54 -10.78
CA GLY A 287 1.28 2.19 -10.11
C GLY A 287 1.84 1.36 -8.96
N LEU A 288 0.98 0.79 -8.12
CA LEU A 288 1.37 -0.09 -7.00
C LEU A 288 2.03 -1.38 -7.47
N LEU A 289 1.57 -1.94 -8.59
CA LEU A 289 2.06 -3.21 -9.12
C LEU A 289 3.18 -3.05 -10.15
N HIS A 290 3.82 -1.88 -10.23
CA HIS A 290 4.92 -1.64 -11.15
C HIS A 290 6.12 -2.54 -10.83
N GLU A 291 6.80 -3.07 -11.86
CA GLU A 291 7.86 -4.09 -11.70
C GLU A 291 9.07 -3.59 -10.90
N SER A 292 9.28 -2.27 -10.85
CA SER A 292 10.35 -1.65 -10.04
C SER A 292 10.01 -1.51 -8.56
N ILE A 293 8.78 -1.81 -8.14
CA ILE A 293 8.33 -1.67 -6.75
C ILE A 293 8.37 -3.05 -6.09
N PRO A 294 9.21 -3.26 -5.07
CA PRO A 294 9.20 -4.50 -4.30
C PRO A 294 7.81 -4.72 -3.65
N PRO A 295 7.28 -5.96 -3.63
CA PRO A 295 5.95 -6.24 -3.07
C PRO A 295 5.74 -5.70 -1.64
N ILE A 296 6.78 -5.70 -0.80
CA ILE A 296 6.69 -5.16 0.56
C ILE A 296 6.39 -3.65 0.59
N CYS A 297 6.88 -2.89 -0.39
CA CYS A 297 6.61 -1.45 -0.50
C CYS A 297 5.13 -1.18 -0.79
N VAL A 298 4.45 -2.08 -1.49
CA VAL A 298 3.01 -1.98 -1.76
C VAL A 298 2.22 -1.95 -0.45
N THR A 299 2.57 -2.79 0.52
CA THR A 299 1.93 -2.80 1.85
C THR A 299 2.14 -1.47 2.58
N TYR A 300 3.34 -0.88 2.53
CA TYR A 300 3.60 0.43 3.13
C TYR A 300 2.84 1.55 2.42
N MET A 301 2.81 1.56 1.09
CA MET A 301 2.07 2.55 0.30
C MET A 301 0.57 2.50 0.59
N LEU A 302 0.01 1.30 0.68
CA LEU A 302 -1.39 1.09 1.04
C LEU A 302 -1.70 1.49 2.48
N THR A 303 -0.82 1.14 3.42
CA THR A 303 -0.96 1.59 4.82
C THR A 303 -0.92 3.10 4.92
N THR A 304 -0.02 3.76 4.18
CA THR A 304 0.06 5.22 4.10
C THR A 304 -1.24 5.80 3.52
N ARG A 305 -1.76 5.25 2.41
CA ARG A 305 -3.04 5.66 1.82
C ARG A 305 -4.19 5.59 2.82
N ARG A 306 -4.29 4.48 3.58
CA ARG A 306 -5.30 4.32 4.63
C ARG A 306 -5.14 5.38 5.71
N LEU A 307 -3.94 5.59 6.23
CA LEU A 307 -3.66 6.60 7.26
C LEU A 307 -3.98 8.01 6.78
N GLU A 308 -3.66 8.34 5.52
CA GLU A 308 -4.02 9.64 4.93
C GLU A 308 -5.53 9.83 4.81
N ARG A 309 -6.27 8.77 4.46
CA ARG A 309 -7.73 8.79 4.42
C ARG A 309 -8.31 9.02 5.82
N ASP A 310 -7.85 8.22 6.80
CA ASP A 310 -8.30 8.31 8.19
C ASP A 310 -7.98 9.72 8.76
N LEU A 311 -6.82 10.28 8.41
CA LEU A 311 -6.45 11.65 8.76
C LEU A 311 -7.37 12.70 8.11
N ARG A 312 -7.75 12.53 6.84
CA ARG A 312 -8.71 13.44 6.17
C ARG A 312 -10.08 13.37 6.81
N GLU A 313 -10.56 12.18 7.16
CA GLU A 313 -11.84 11.98 7.83
C GLU A 313 -11.84 12.61 9.23
N CYS A 314 -10.79 12.38 10.02
CA CYS A 314 -10.63 13.04 11.31
C CYS A 314 -10.61 14.57 11.17
N LYS A 315 -9.93 15.13 10.16
CA LYS A 315 -9.93 16.58 9.90
C LYS A 315 -11.33 17.09 9.59
N GLN A 316 -12.07 16.42 8.70
CA GLN A 316 -13.45 16.80 8.36
C GLN A 316 -14.38 16.77 9.58
N GLN A 317 -14.23 15.76 10.44
CA GLN A 317 -14.98 15.66 11.70
C GLN A 317 -14.63 16.81 12.65
N ILE A 318 -13.34 17.15 12.79
CA ILE A 318 -12.89 18.30 13.58
C ILE A 318 -13.48 19.61 13.06
N ASP A 319 -13.49 19.81 11.73
CA ASP A 319 -14.04 21.01 11.10
C ASP A 319 -15.56 21.10 11.30
N SER A 320 -16.27 19.97 11.20
CA SER A 320 -17.71 19.90 11.50
C SER A 320 -17.98 20.28 12.95
N LEU A 321 -17.29 19.63 13.90
CA LEU A 321 -17.45 19.91 15.33
C LEU A 321 -17.05 21.35 15.69
N SER A 322 -16.10 21.94 14.96
CA SER A 322 -15.68 23.33 15.15
C SER A 322 -16.76 24.30 14.69
N ARG A 323 -17.43 24.02 13.55
CA ARG A 323 -18.58 24.79 13.08
C ARG A 323 -19.75 24.72 14.07
N ASP A 324 -20.07 23.52 14.55
CA ASP A 324 -21.15 23.30 15.52
C ASP A 324 -20.86 24.03 16.84
N ASN A 325 -19.61 23.99 17.32
CA ASN A 325 -19.19 24.73 18.50
C ASN A 325 -19.29 26.25 18.32
N LEU A 326 -18.94 26.76 17.13
CA LEU A 326 -19.08 28.18 16.83
C LEU A 326 -20.55 28.59 16.87
N GLU A 327 -21.43 27.81 16.25
CA GLU A 327 -22.87 28.04 16.24
C GLU A 327 -23.48 28.04 17.65
N LEU A 328 -23.11 27.06 18.48
CA LEU A 328 -23.53 27.00 19.88
C LEU A 328 -23.06 28.22 20.68
N ARG A 329 -21.84 28.72 20.43
CA ARG A 329 -21.32 29.93 21.08
C ARG A 329 -22.09 31.18 20.67
N THR A 330 -22.45 31.33 19.40
CA THR A 330 -23.30 32.44 18.94
C THR A 330 -24.70 32.36 19.54
N GLN A 331 -25.29 31.16 19.62
CA GLN A 331 -26.58 30.96 20.28
C GLN A 331 -26.52 31.34 21.77
N LEU A 332 -25.47 30.92 22.49
CA LEU A 332 -25.22 31.31 23.89
C LEU A 332 -25.04 32.83 24.06
N ALA A 333 -24.30 33.48 23.17
CA ALA A 333 -24.10 34.92 23.19
C ALA A 333 -25.41 35.69 22.97
N ASN A 334 -26.27 35.21 22.06
CA ASN A 334 -27.58 35.80 21.80
C ASN A 334 -28.56 35.61 22.98
N LEU A 335 -28.46 34.49 23.70
CA LEU A 335 -29.22 34.25 24.94
C LEU A 335 -28.73 35.14 26.10
N ALA A 336 -27.42 35.39 26.18
CA ALA A 336 -26.83 36.27 27.20
C ALA A 336 -27.17 37.77 26.96
N THR A 337 -27.40 38.19 25.72
CA THR A 337 -27.83 39.56 25.41
C THR A 337 -29.34 39.80 25.58
N THR A 338 -30.15 38.74 25.69
CA THR A 338 -31.60 38.83 25.94
C THR A 338 -31.98 38.83 27.44
N THR A 339 -31.02 38.63 28.35
CA THR A 339 -31.26 38.78 29.79
C THR A 339 -31.03 40.23 30.25
N VAL A 340 -32.09 41.05 30.20
CA VAL A 340 -32.20 42.34 30.90
C VAL A 340 -32.32 42.09 32.41
N PRO A 341 -31.70 42.91 33.29
CA PRO A 341 -31.73 42.70 34.73
C PRO A 341 -33.12 42.98 35.30
N VAL A 342 -33.74 41.98 35.92
CA VAL A 342 -35.00 42.13 36.64
C VAL A 342 -34.70 42.76 38.01
N HIS A 343 -35.05 44.04 38.15
CA HIS A 343 -35.26 44.65 39.46
C HIS A 343 -36.44 43.96 40.14
N HIS A 344 -36.20 43.47 41.36
CA HIS A 344 -37.23 42.95 42.25
C HIS A 344 -38.29 44.02 42.56
N THR A 345 -39.55 43.74 42.24
CA THR A 345 -40.70 44.18 43.04
C THR A 345 -41.79 43.12 43.02
N VAL A 346 -42.17 42.70 44.23
CA VAL A 346 -43.21 41.73 44.59
C VAL A 346 -44.59 42.31 44.34
N VAL A 347 -45.47 41.62 43.59
CA VAL A 347 -46.92 41.42 43.89
C VAL A 347 -47.42 40.19 43.08
N GLY A 348 -48.10 39.24 43.72
CA GLY A 348 -48.82 38.13 43.05
C GLY A 348 -50.31 38.44 42.81
N PRO A 349 -51.19 37.44 42.62
CA PRO A 349 -51.27 36.44 41.55
C PRO A 349 -52.57 36.59 40.74
N SER A 350 -52.61 36.16 39.47
CA SER A 350 -53.88 35.81 38.82
C SER A 350 -53.67 34.81 37.67
N ALA A 351 -54.48 33.76 37.71
CA ALA A 351 -54.55 32.69 36.74
C ALA A 351 -55.10 33.17 35.38
N GLY A 352 -54.59 32.56 34.31
CA GLY A 352 -55.11 32.70 32.95
C GLY A 352 -54.51 31.60 32.07
N LYS A 353 -55.16 30.43 32.08
CA LYS A 353 -54.88 29.34 31.14
C LYS A 353 -55.15 29.83 29.71
N GLN A 354 -54.14 29.78 28.84
CA GLN A 354 -54.36 29.63 27.40
C GLN A 354 -53.40 28.58 26.86
N GLU A 355 -54.00 27.43 26.54
CA GLU A 355 -53.43 26.36 25.74
C GLU A 355 -53.09 26.89 24.35
N VAL A 356 -51.84 26.71 23.93
CA VAL A 356 -51.48 26.79 22.51
C VAL A 356 -51.44 25.36 21.98
N LYS A 357 -52.40 25.05 21.11
CA LYS A 357 -52.53 23.77 20.42
C LYS A 357 -51.26 23.49 19.59
N ALA A 358 -50.55 22.43 19.95
CA ALA A 358 -49.52 21.85 19.11
C ALA A 358 -50.17 21.17 17.89
N GLN A 359 -49.90 21.68 16.70
CA GLN A 359 -50.13 20.92 15.46
C GLN A 359 -49.12 19.78 15.42
N GLN A 360 -49.63 18.55 15.43
CA GLN A 360 -48.87 17.33 15.21
C GLN A 360 -48.35 17.30 13.76
N GLY A 361 -47.05 17.56 13.58
CA GLY A 361 -46.30 17.09 12.43
C GLY A 361 -45.59 15.80 12.81
N GLN A 362 -45.97 14.68 12.18
CA GLN A 362 -45.22 13.42 12.29
C GLN A 362 -43.88 13.57 11.55
N GLY A 363 -42.85 13.99 12.29
CA GLY A 363 -41.46 13.81 11.90
C GLY A 363 -40.86 12.69 12.73
N LYS A 364 -40.37 11.63 12.09
CA LYS A 364 -39.40 10.71 12.72
C LYS A 364 -38.31 11.55 13.39
N PRO A 365 -37.82 11.19 14.60
CA PRO A 365 -36.78 11.96 15.24
C PRO A 365 -35.57 12.01 14.31
N LEU A 366 -35.19 13.22 13.91
CA LEU A 366 -34.02 13.52 13.07
C LEU A 366 -32.71 13.41 13.87
N PHE A 367 -32.67 12.48 14.83
CA PHE A 367 -31.52 12.20 15.65
C PHE A 367 -31.44 10.68 15.87
N PRO A 368 -30.31 10.02 15.57
CA PRO A 368 -30.01 8.77 16.23
C PRO A 368 -30.02 9.00 17.76
N PRO A 369 -30.30 7.97 18.57
CA PRO A 369 -30.33 8.11 20.01
C PRO A 369 -29.01 8.75 20.46
N LYS A 370 -29.13 9.83 21.25
CA LYS A 370 -28.04 10.54 21.93
C LYS A 370 -26.83 9.61 22.08
N LEU A 371 -25.70 9.93 21.45
CA LEU A 371 -24.41 9.48 21.98
C LEU A 371 -24.49 9.71 23.48
N LYS A 372 -24.37 8.65 24.27
CA LYS A 372 -24.52 8.72 25.72
C LYS A 372 -23.73 9.93 26.19
N SER A 373 -24.42 10.86 26.86
CA SER A 373 -23.76 11.93 27.60
C SER A 373 -22.60 11.29 28.34
N THR A 374 -21.37 11.71 28.06
CA THR A 374 -20.22 11.29 28.84
C THR A 374 -20.59 11.43 30.31
N THR A 375 -20.37 10.38 31.09
CA THR A 375 -20.66 10.35 32.54
C THR A 375 -19.68 11.22 33.32
N LEU A 376 -19.45 12.45 32.86
CA LEU A 376 -18.51 13.39 33.45
C LEU A 376 -19.08 13.89 34.78
N THR A 377 -18.41 13.55 35.88
CA THR A 377 -18.81 14.02 37.21
C THR A 377 -18.58 15.52 37.34
N LYS A 378 -19.23 16.17 38.31
CA LYS A 378 -19.02 17.60 38.59
C LYS A 378 -17.56 17.89 38.93
N LEU A 379 -16.90 16.96 39.62
CA LEU A 379 -15.49 17.08 39.97
C LEU A 379 -14.59 17.00 38.71
N MET A 380 -14.87 16.08 37.78
CA MET A 380 -14.14 16.00 36.50
C MET A 380 -14.33 17.25 35.64
N ALA A 381 -15.54 17.81 35.58
CA ALA A 381 -15.80 19.07 34.87
C ALA A 381 -15.06 20.26 35.50
N ALA A 382 -14.99 20.33 36.84
CA ALA A 382 -14.21 21.33 37.56
C ALA A 382 -12.71 21.16 37.32
N ALA A 383 -12.23 19.92 37.29
CA ALA A 383 -10.84 19.59 36.98
C ALA A 383 -10.45 19.98 35.55
N ARG A 384 -11.32 19.73 34.57
CA ARG A 384 -11.08 20.12 33.17
C ARG A 384 -10.96 21.63 32.97
N SER A 385 -11.67 22.43 33.78
CA SER A 385 -11.76 23.90 33.70
C SER A 385 -10.87 24.63 34.72
N ASN A 386 -10.01 23.93 35.47
CA ASN A 386 -9.22 24.46 36.59
C ASN A 386 -10.06 25.24 37.64
N ASN A 387 -11.33 24.87 37.86
CA ASN A 387 -12.20 25.59 38.78
C ASN A 387 -11.99 25.11 40.22
N VAL A 388 -10.98 25.68 40.89
CA VAL A 388 -10.61 25.37 42.28
C VAL A 388 -11.76 25.63 43.26
N ALA A 389 -12.57 26.67 43.02
CA ALA A 389 -13.69 27.04 43.90
C ALA A 389 -14.76 25.95 43.95
N VAL A 390 -14.98 25.23 42.84
CA VAL A 390 -15.90 24.09 42.78
C VAL A 390 -15.20 22.78 43.19
N ALA A 391 -13.96 22.57 42.76
CA ALA A 391 -13.24 21.33 43.05
C ALA A 391 -12.95 21.15 44.55
N LYS A 392 -12.48 22.20 45.23
CA LYS A 392 -12.07 22.13 46.65
C LYS A 392 -13.18 21.63 47.59
N PRO A 393 -14.42 22.17 47.59
CA PRO A 393 -15.49 21.65 48.44
C PRO A 393 -15.88 20.21 48.08
N LEU A 394 -15.92 19.85 46.79
CA LEU A 394 -16.25 18.48 46.35
C LEU A 394 -15.21 17.45 46.82
N ILE A 395 -13.92 17.82 46.79
CA ILE A 395 -12.83 16.99 47.29
C ILE A 395 -12.92 16.82 48.82
N LEU A 396 -13.22 17.91 49.55
CA LEU A 396 -13.39 17.85 51.00
C LEU A 396 -14.58 16.99 51.42
N SER A 397 -15.68 17.02 50.66
CA SER A 397 -16.84 16.15 50.87
C SER A 397 -16.68 14.75 50.30
N LYS A 398 -15.52 14.41 49.69
CA LYS A 398 -15.24 13.14 49.00
C LYS A 398 -16.28 12.75 47.95
N THR A 399 -16.93 13.73 47.33
CA THR A 399 -17.98 13.50 46.33
C THR A 399 -17.34 13.14 44.99
N ASP A 400 -17.63 11.93 44.49
CA ASP A 400 -17.14 11.40 43.21
C ASP A 400 -15.60 11.42 43.05
N VAL A 401 -14.85 11.48 44.17
CA VAL A 401 -13.39 11.32 44.18
C VAL A 401 -13.06 9.88 43.79
N CYS A 402 -12.04 9.69 42.93
CA CYS A 402 -11.70 8.40 42.33
C CYS A 402 -12.78 7.82 41.40
N ALA A 403 -13.87 8.55 41.13
CA ALA A 403 -14.83 8.14 40.11
C ALA A 403 -14.15 8.14 38.74
N LYS A 404 -14.64 7.28 37.85
CA LYS A 404 -14.16 7.13 36.49
C LYS A 404 -15.29 7.40 35.50
N ASP A 405 -14.96 8.08 34.41
CA ASP A 405 -15.89 8.25 33.30
C ASP A 405 -15.93 7.01 32.39
N ASP A 406 -16.61 7.12 31.25
CA ASP A 406 -16.77 6.03 30.29
C ASP A 406 -15.45 5.57 29.64
N LEU A 407 -14.38 6.36 29.73
CA LEU A 407 -13.02 6.02 29.28
C LEU A 407 -12.15 5.48 30.42
N GLY A 408 -12.69 5.43 31.64
CA GLY A 408 -11.95 5.04 32.83
C GLY A 408 -11.17 6.20 33.45
N MET A 409 -11.34 7.43 32.96
CA MET A 409 -10.53 8.57 33.37
C MET A 409 -11.03 9.18 34.68
N THR A 410 -10.09 9.54 35.56
CA THR A 410 -10.38 10.25 36.81
C THR A 410 -10.31 11.77 36.65
N ALA A 411 -10.69 12.51 37.69
CA ALA A 411 -10.61 13.98 37.68
C ALA A 411 -9.15 14.48 37.52
N LEU A 412 -8.17 13.81 38.13
CA LEU A 412 -6.75 14.12 37.99
C LEU A 412 -6.28 13.95 36.54
N MET A 413 -6.72 12.93 35.82
CA MET A 413 -6.39 12.73 34.40
C MET A 413 -6.99 13.84 33.52
N HIS A 414 -8.23 14.25 33.79
CA HIS A 414 -8.83 15.40 33.11
C HIS A 414 -8.08 16.71 33.38
N ALA A 415 -7.66 16.95 34.63
CA ALA A 415 -6.82 18.10 34.98
C ALA A 415 -5.45 18.03 34.28
N ALA A 416 -4.88 16.83 34.17
CA ALA A 416 -3.59 16.62 33.53
C ALA A 416 -3.60 17.00 32.05
N ARG A 417 -4.63 16.55 31.30
CA ARG A 417 -4.85 16.88 29.89
C ARG A 417 -5.04 18.37 29.62
N THR A 418 -5.63 19.12 30.56
CA THR A 418 -5.90 20.57 30.39
C THR A 418 -4.90 21.49 31.10
N GLN A 419 -3.85 20.93 31.71
CA GLN A 419 -2.89 21.68 32.53
C GLN A 419 -3.53 22.47 33.70
N SER A 420 -4.58 21.90 34.29
CA SER A 420 -5.26 22.47 35.45
C SER A 420 -4.49 22.18 36.74
N LEU A 421 -3.33 22.83 36.89
CA LEU A 421 -2.33 22.51 37.91
C LEU A 421 -2.85 22.69 39.35
N ASP A 422 -3.67 23.70 39.60
CA ASP A 422 -4.16 23.99 40.95
C ASP A 422 -5.13 22.92 41.43
N VAL A 423 -6.02 22.45 40.55
CA VAL A 423 -6.90 21.31 40.86
C VAL A 423 -6.09 20.00 40.94
N ALA A 424 -5.11 19.79 40.06
CA ALA A 424 -4.25 18.61 40.12
C ALA A 424 -3.48 18.50 41.45
N LYS A 425 -3.00 19.63 42.00
CA LYS A 425 -2.35 19.67 43.32
C LYS A 425 -3.26 19.18 44.45
N LEU A 426 -4.56 19.42 44.36
CA LEU A 426 -5.54 18.96 45.35
C LEU A 426 -5.86 17.47 45.18
N LEU A 427 -5.79 16.94 43.96
CA LEU A 427 -6.19 15.57 43.63
C LEU A 427 -5.05 14.54 43.69
N VAL A 428 -3.79 14.96 43.54
CA VAL A 428 -2.66 14.02 43.38
C VAL A 428 -2.51 13.04 44.54
N CYS A 429 -2.72 13.49 45.78
CA CYS A 429 -2.62 12.60 46.95
C CYS A 429 -3.76 11.57 47.04
N LEU A 430 -4.82 11.75 46.25
CA LEU A 430 -6.02 10.91 46.25
C LEU A 430 -6.07 9.98 45.04
N GLU A 431 -5.62 10.44 43.88
CA GLU A 431 -5.78 9.73 42.60
C GLU A 431 -4.46 9.32 41.93
N ARG A 432 -3.29 9.59 42.53
CA ARG A 432 -2.00 9.17 41.95
C ARG A 432 -1.95 7.66 41.68
N GLY A 433 -1.38 7.30 40.54
CA GLY A 433 -1.21 5.91 40.12
C GLY A 433 -2.51 5.21 39.70
N MET A 434 -3.65 5.91 39.74
CA MET A 434 -4.85 5.41 39.09
C MET A 434 -4.66 5.41 37.57
N GLN A 435 -5.30 4.44 36.92
CA GLN A 435 -5.18 4.23 35.47
C GLN A 435 -6.56 4.21 34.80
N ASP A 436 -6.61 4.68 33.56
CA ASP A 436 -7.79 4.54 32.70
C ASP A 436 -7.94 3.09 32.17
N TYR A 437 -8.94 2.83 31.32
CA TYR A 437 -9.16 1.46 30.81
C TYR A 437 -8.06 0.96 29.86
N THR A 438 -7.19 1.86 29.39
CA THR A 438 -5.99 1.51 28.61
C THR A 438 -4.72 1.45 29.46
N GLY A 439 -4.84 1.61 30.78
CA GLY A 439 -3.70 1.59 31.70
C GLY A 439 -2.99 2.94 31.86
N LYS A 440 -3.45 4.02 31.22
CA LYS A 440 -2.71 5.30 31.24
C LYS A 440 -2.95 6.06 32.54
N THR A 441 -1.88 6.58 33.13
CA THR A 441 -1.89 7.45 34.31
C THR A 441 -2.08 8.92 33.94
N ALA A 442 -2.23 9.80 34.93
CA ALA A 442 -2.34 11.24 34.70
C ALA A 442 -1.05 11.82 34.07
N LEU A 443 0.13 11.33 34.48
CA LEU A 443 1.41 11.68 33.89
C LEU A 443 1.49 11.30 32.41
N ILE A 444 1.02 10.11 32.04
CA ILE A 444 0.98 9.66 30.63
C ILE A 444 0.04 10.58 29.81
N HIS A 445 -1.15 10.89 30.31
CA HIS A 445 -2.06 11.83 29.65
C HIS A 445 -1.45 13.23 29.49
N ALA A 446 -0.72 13.72 30.50
CA ALA A 446 0.02 14.98 30.42
C ALA A 446 1.14 14.93 29.37
N ALA A 447 1.84 13.79 29.24
CA ALA A 447 2.89 13.59 28.25
C ALA A 447 2.34 13.58 26.82
N ILE A 448 1.24 12.86 26.57
CA ILE A 448 0.53 12.83 25.28
C ILE A 448 0.16 14.25 24.83
N ASP A 449 -0.42 15.04 25.73
CA ASP A 449 -0.92 16.40 25.42
C ASP A 449 0.18 17.49 25.52
N GLY A 450 1.45 17.14 25.75
CA GLY A 450 2.56 18.09 25.75
C GLY A 450 2.58 19.06 26.95
N ARG A 451 2.00 18.66 28.09
CA ARG A 451 1.73 19.52 29.25
C ARG A 451 2.93 19.67 30.18
N LEU A 452 3.90 20.49 29.78
CA LEU A 452 5.22 20.60 30.44
C LEU A 452 5.19 20.87 31.95
N THR A 453 4.38 21.82 32.44
CA THR A 453 4.38 22.10 33.89
C THR A 453 3.65 21.02 34.67
N MET A 454 2.65 20.39 34.06
CA MET A 454 1.96 19.26 34.64
C MET A 454 2.86 18.03 34.74
N VAL A 455 3.60 17.72 33.67
CA VAL A 455 4.58 16.61 33.64
C VAL A 455 5.62 16.80 34.75
N LYS A 456 6.21 17.98 34.88
CA LYS A 456 7.17 18.27 35.97
C LYS A 456 6.57 18.05 37.36
N TYR A 457 5.30 18.36 37.54
CA TYR A 457 4.62 18.19 38.82
C TYR A 457 4.29 16.71 39.11
N LEU A 458 3.77 15.99 38.12
CA LEU A 458 3.34 14.60 38.27
C LEU A 458 4.51 13.60 38.25
N LEU A 459 5.67 13.97 37.70
CA LEU A 459 6.83 13.08 37.57
C LEU A 459 7.25 12.48 38.92
N GLU A 460 7.32 13.29 39.97
CA GLU A 460 7.68 12.85 41.33
C GLU A 460 6.64 11.89 41.97
N HIS A 461 5.47 11.74 41.35
CA HIS A 461 4.36 10.95 41.87
C HIS A 461 4.05 9.70 41.05
N GLU A 462 4.32 9.73 39.75
CA GLU A 462 3.88 8.68 38.81
C GLU A 462 5.00 8.19 37.86
N LYS A 463 6.27 8.56 38.10
CA LYS A 463 7.39 8.06 37.30
C LYS A 463 7.42 6.53 37.25
N THR A 464 7.92 5.98 36.14
CA THR A 464 8.06 4.54 35.87
C THR A 464 6.75 3.77 35.72
N LEU A 465 5.60 4.41 35.94
CA LEU A 465 4.31 3.80 35.66
C LEU A 465 4.08 3.78 34.14
N SER A 466 3.54 2.67 33.66
CA SER A 466 3.26 2.44 32.26
C SER A 466 1.79 2.13 32.02
N ASP A 467 1.40 2.10 30.75
CA ASP A 467 0.10 1.59 30.35
C ASP A 467 0.06 0.05 30.22
N VAL A 468 -1.05 -0.51 29.73
CA VAL A 468 -1.20 -1.98 29.59
C VAL A 468 -0.19 -2.62 28.64
N HIS A 469 0.41 -1.84 27.75
CA HIS A 469 1.44 -2.28 26.81
C HIS A 469 2.86 -2.08 27.34
N GLY A 470 3.02 -1.56 28.57
CA GLY A 470 4.33 -1.21 29.10
C GLY A 470 4.85 0.15 28.60
N ILE A 471 4.04 0.93 27.88
CA ILE A 471 4.48 2.21 27.31
C ILE A 471 4.47 3.29 28.41
N THR A 472 5.61 3.95 28.60
CA THR A 472 5.84 4.98 29.64
C THR A 472 5.53 6.39 29.16
N ALA A 473 5.54 7.37 30.07
CA ALA A 473 5.34 8.77 29.73
C ALA A 473 6.45 9.31 28.81
N LEU A 474 7.70 8.87 29.00
CA LEU A 474 8.83 9.20 28.10
C LEU A 474 8.58 8.68 26.68
N MET A 475 8.14 7.42 26.53
CA MET A 475 7.85 6.84 25.21
C MET A 475 6.72 7.60 24.50
N TYR A 476 5.63 7.92 25.20
CA TYR A 476 4.57 8.76 24.64
C TYR A 476 5.07 10.17 24.26
N ALA A 477 5.93 10.78 25.08
CA ALA A 477 6.53 12.06 24.73
C ALA A 477 7.39 11.97 23.46
N VAL A 478 8.06 10.84 23.20
CA VAL A 478 8.78 10.59 21.95
C VAL A 478 7.83 10.40 20.77
N ILE A 479 6.83 9.52 20.90
CA ILE A 479 5.83 9.22 19.86
C ILE A 479 5.13 10.49 19.37
N TYR A 480 4.78 11.40 20.29
CA TYR A 480 4.14 12.68 19.96
C TYR A 480 5.13 13.83 19.68
N GLY A 481 6.44 13.57 19.67
CA GLY A 481 7.47 14.53 19.28
C GLY A 481 7.72 15.67 20.29
N HIS A 482 7.31 15.51 21.55
CA HIS A 482 7.43 16.52 22.59
C HIS A 482 8.86 16.61 23.16
N ARG A 483 9.81 17.10 22.36
CA ARG A 483 11.25 17.16 22.68
C ARG A 483 11.59 17.77 24.05
N LYS A 484 10.87 18.81 24.49
CA LYS A 484 11.10 19.43 25.82
C LYS A 484 10.68 18.50 26.97
N LEU A 485 9.68 17.65 26.77
CA LEU A 485 9.29 16.65 27.76
C LEU A 485 10.33 15.54 27.83
N VAL A 486 10.85 15.09 26.69
CA VAL A 486 11.95 14.10 26.64
C VAL A 486 13.14 14.56 27.48
N THR A 487 13.55 15.83 27.40
CA THR A 487 14.65 16.34 28.23
C THR A 487 14.39 16.31 29.73
N ILE A 488 13.13 16.31 30.16
CA ILE A 488 12.73 16.27 31.57
C ILE A 488 12.56 14.82 32.04
N LEU A 489 11.95 13.99 31.20
CA LEU A 489 11.57 12.62 31.52
C LEU A 489 12.76 11.64 31.43
N LYS A 490 13.75 11.93 30.58
CA LYS A 490 14.86 11.02 30.32
C LYS A 490 15.65 10.62 31.57
N ASP A 491 15.82 11.53 32.54
CA ASP A 491 16.67 11.27 33.70
C ASP A 491 16.00 10.27 34.67
N GLU A 492 14.67 10.16 34.61
CA GLU A 492 13.86 9.30 35.50
C GLU A 492 13.33 8.04 34.80
N GLU A 493 13.10 8.08 33.49
CA GLU A 493 12.43 6.99 32.74
C GLU A 493 13.27 6.38 31.61
N CYS A 494 14.54 6.77 31.43
CA CYS A 494 15.38 6.15 30.40
C CYS A 494 15.60 4.66 30.66
N ARG A 495 15.83 3.91 29.57
CA ARG A 495 16.06 2.45 29.53
C ARG A 495 14.88 1.59 29.99
N LEU A 496 13.76 2.18 30.38
CA LEU A 496 12.52 1.42 30.55
C LEU A 496 12.11 0.86 29.19
N GLN A 497 11.58 -0.35 29.22
CA GLN A 497 11.15 -1.08 28.03
C GLN A 497 9.67 -1.41 28.15
N ASP A 498 8.98 -1.35 27.02
CA ASP A 498 7.60 -1.81 26.94
C ASP A 498 7.52 -3.35 26.86
N ASN A 499 6.32 -3.89 26.67
CA ASN A 499 6.11 -5.34 26.61
C ASN A 499 6.78 -6.01 25.40
N GLU A 500 7.18 -5.26 24.38
CA GLU A 500 7.93 -5.73 23.21
C GLU A 500 9.44 -5.54 23.39
N GLY A 501 9.87 -4.99 24.52
CA GLY A 501 11.27 -4.67 24.78
C GLY A 501 11.70 -3.35 24.15
N GLN A 502 10.79 -2.53 23.61
CA GLN A 502 11.18 -1.31 22.93
C GLN A 502 11.46 -0.18 23.92
N THR A 503 12.50 0.61 23.64
CA THR A 503 12.89 1.82 24.40
C THR A 503 12.40 3.08 23.73
N ALA A 504 12.42 4.21 24.45
CA ALA A 504 12.09 5.52 23.88
C ALA A 504 13.01 5.89 22.69
N LEU A 505 14.28 5.50 22.70
CA LEU A 505 15.20 5.68 21.58
C LEU A 505 14.79 4.87 20.34
N MET A 506 14.26 3.65 20.50
CA MET A 506 13.75 2.85 19.38
C MET A 506 12.53 3.52 18.74
N TYR A 507 11.59 4.03 19.54
CA TYR A 507 10.48 4.84 19.03
C TYR A 507 10.97 6.13 18.33
N ALA A 508 12.07 6.74 18.79
CA ALA A 508 12.65 7.91 18.13
C ALA A 508 13.29 7.55 16.78
N ALA A 509 13.94 6.38 16.72
CA ALA A 509 14.53 5.82 15.51
C ALA A 509 13.46 5.47 14.47
N ASP A 510 12.39 4.79 14.87
CA ASP A 510 11.25 4.42 14.01
C ASP A 510 10.53 5.65 13.42
N ASN A 511 10.57 6.80 14.09
CA ASN A 511 9.94 8.05 13.63
C ASN A 511 10.91 9.02 12.93
N ASN A 512 12.16 8.61 12.66
CA ASN A 512 13.24 9.46 12.15
C ASN A 512 13.46 10.76 12.95
N ASN A 513 13.18 10.76 14.26
CA ASN A 513 13.22 11.97 15.09
C ASN A 513 14.64 12.27 15.60
N CYS A 514 15.49 12.74 14.67
CA CYS A 514 16.90 13.07 14.92
C CYS A 514 17.13 14.01 16.11
N GLY A 515 16.19 14.95 16.36
CA GLY A 515 16.28 15.88 17.48
C GLY A 515 16.11 15.20 18.85
N ILE A 516 15.34 14.11 18.91
CA ILE A 516 15.17 13.29 20.12
C ILE A 516 16.28 12.25 20.23
N ILE A 517 16.72 11.66 19.12
CA ILE A 517 17.86 10.73 19.09
C ILE A 517 19.10 11.36 19.73
N ASN A 518 19.42 12.61 19.39
CA ASN A 518 20.55 13.33 19.99
C ASN A 518 20.44 13.52 21.52
N ILE A 519 19.23 13.40 22.09
CA ILE A 519 19.01 13.51 23.53
C ILE A 519 19.14 12.15 24.21
N LEU A 520 18.62 11.09 23.58
CA LEU A 520 18.47 9.76 24.19
C LEU A 520 19.60 8.78 23.85
N ALA A 521 20.30 8.93 22.72
CA ALA A 521 21.27 7.95 22.24
C ALA A 521 22.36 7.62 23.27
N GLN A 522 22.94 8.64 23.90
CA GLN A 522 23.96 8.46 24.96
C GLN A 522 23.45 7.70 26.20
N HIS A 523 22.13 7.62 26.40
CA HIS A 523 21.52 6.97 27.55
C HIS A 523 21.01 5.56 27.23
N GLU A 524 20.46 5.34 26.03
CA GLU A 524 19.70 4.13 25.67
C GLU A 524 20.30 3.32 24.52
N ALA A 525 21.42 3.76 23.93
CA ALA A 525 22.12 2.98 22.93
C ALA A 525 22.47 1.57 23.45
N MET A 526 22.56 0.63 22.51
CA MET A 526 22.84 -0.79 22.68
C MET A 526 21.76 -1.60 23.42
N VAL A 527 20.69 -0.96 23.89
CA VAL A 527 19.53 -1.69 24.40
C VAL A 527 18.85 -2.42 23.23
N LYS A 528 18.40 -3.65 23.50
CA LYS A 528 17.79 -4.53 22.50
C LYS A 528 16.34 -4.82 22.85
N ASP A 529 15.49 -4.84 21.83
CA ASP A 529 14.10 -5.28 21.94
C ASP A 529 14.02 -6.81 22.10
N SER A 530 12.80 -7.35 22.17
CA SER A 530 12.58 -8.80 22.27
C SER A 530 13.04 -9.59 21.04
N ASN A 531 13.25 -8.92 19.90
CA ASN A 531 13.79 -9.51 18.67
C ASN A 531 15.32 -9.38 18.60
N GLY A 532 15.96 -8.74 19.58
CA GLY A 532 17.40 -8.50 19.59
C GLY A 532 17.84 -7.26 18.80
N HIS A 533 16.91 -6.43 18.35
CA HIS A 533 17.18 -5.23 17.55
C HIS A 533 17.49 -4.02 18.42
N THR A 534 18.50 -3.23 18.02
CA THR A 534 18.83 -1.92 18.61
C THR A 534 18.11 -0.78 17.90
N ALA A 535 18.13 0.42 18.46
CA ALA A 535 17.54 1.60 17.82
C ALA A 535 18.15 1.88 16.43
N PHE A 536 19.46 1.66 16.25
CA PHE A 536 20.10 1.73 14.93
C PHE A 536 19.45 0.78 13.93
N LEU A 537 19.19 -0.47 14.33
CA LEU A 537 18.57 -1.45 13.44
C LEU A 537 17.12 -1.08 13.11
N HIS A 538 16.35 -0.51 14.05
CA HIS A 538 15.05 0.10 13.75
C HIS A 538 15.16 1.19 12.66
N ALA A 539 16.13 2.11 12.79
CA ALA A 539 16.33 3.14 11.78
C ALA A 539 16.70 2.57 10.40
N LEU A 540 17.54 1.53 10.35
CA LEU A 540 17.89 0.85 9.10
C LEU A 540 16.68 0.19 8.45
N LEU A 541 15.93 -0.63 9.21
CA LEU A 541 14.76 -1.36 8.70
C LEU A 541 13.64 -0.44 8.20
N ARG A 542 13.55 0.79 8.72
CA ARG A 542 12.63 1.84 8.23
C ARG A 542 13.20 2.72 7.12
N GLY A 543 14.45 2.51 6.71
CA GLY A 543 15.12 3.34 5.70
C GLY A 543 15.42 4.76 6.16
N HIS A 544 15.47 5.00 7.47
CA HIS A 544 15.70 6.32 8.08
C HIS A 544 17.20 6.62 8.18
N LYS A 545 17.78 7.05 7.05
CA LYS A 545 19.22 7.24 6.88
C LYS A 545 19.81 8.23 7.89
N GLU A 546 19.15 9.35 8.16
CA GLU A 546 19.65 10.36 9.10
C GLU A 546 19.69 9.83 10.53
N ALA A 547 18.61 9.19 10.99
CA ALA A 547 18.57 8.53 12.29
C ALA A 547 19.64 7.44 12.41
N ALA A 548 19.78 6.57 11.41
CA ALA A 548 20.79 5.53 11.39
C ALA A 548 22.21 6.13 11.46
N THR A 549 22.47 7.22 10.73
CA THR A 549 23.77 7.91 10.75
C THR A 549 24.11 8.45 12.14
N LEU A 550 23.14 9.03 12.84
CA LEU A 550 23.34 9.55 14.21
C LEU A 550 23.58 8.44 15.23
N LEU A 551 22.88 7.32 15.08
CA LEU A 551 22.95 6.16 15.97
C LEU A 551 24.18 5.29 15.73
N LEU A 552 24.75 5.33 14.52
CA LEU A 552 25.90 4.51 14.13
C LEU A 552 27.06 4.58 15.13
N GLN A 553 27.41 5.79 15.58
CA GLN A 553 28.50 5.99 16.54
C GLN A 553 28.25 5.38 17.93
N TYR A 554 26.99 5.09 18.27
CA TYR A 554 26.59 4.58 19.58
C TYR A 554 26.25 3.09 19.57
N ASP A 555 25.54 2.63 18.54
CA ASP A 555 24.99 1.26 18.43
C ASP A 555 25.84 0.33 17.54
N ASP A 556 26.69 0.89 16.68
CA ASP A 556 27.54 0.13 15.77
C ASP A 556 28.95 0.76 15.65
N PRO A 557 29.71 0.83 16.76
CA PRO A 557 31.08 1.31 16.72
C PRO A 557 31.94 0.36 15.88
N VAL A 558 32.98 0.92 15.25
CA VAL A 558 34.06 0.09 14.70
C VAL A 558 34.82 -0.57 15.85
N ASP A 559 35.33 -1.78 15.63
CA ASP A 559 36.17 -2.45 16.63
C ASP A 559 37.61 -1.90 16.63
N ASP A 560 38.49 -2.46 17.48
CA ASP A 560 39.87 -2.00 17.66
C ASP A 560 40.71 -2.03 16.37
N ILE A 561 40.32 -2.83 15.37
CA ILE A 561 40.98 -2.93 14.08
C ILE A 561 40.24 -2.17 12.97
N GLY A 562 39.13 -1.51 13.30
CA GLY A 562 38.36 -0.67 12.38
C GLY A 562 37.32 -1.42 11.53
N ARG A 563 36.90 -2.65 11.91
CA ARG A 563 35.83 -3.35 11.18
C ARG A 563 34.50 -2.65 11.39
N THR A 564 33.78 -2.43 10.28
CA THR A 564 32.44 -1.85 10.26
C THR A 564 31.36 -2.94 10.37
N ALA A 565 30.09 -2.59 10.66
CA ALA A 565 29.00 -3.57 10.55
C ALA A 565 28.90 -4.17 9.15
N LEU A 566 29.15 -3.40 8.09
CA LEU A 566 29.09 -3.91 6.73
C LEU A 566 30.09 -5.05 6.53
N MET A 567 31.30 -4.92 7.07
CA MET A 567 32.32 -5.99 7.03
C MET A 567 31.91 -7.19 7.88
N ARG A 568 31.40 -6.97 9.08
CA ARG A 568 30.90 -8.04 9.96
C ARG A 568 29.71 -8.79 9.35
N ALA A 569 28.77 -8.06 8.74
CA ALA A 569 27.61 -8.64 8.08
C ALA A 569 28.01 -9.53 6.90
N VAL A 570 29.06 -9.16 6.14
CA VAL A 570 29.64 -10.05 5.12
C VAL A 570 30.29 -11.29 5.75
N ASP A 571 31.06 -11.11 6.83
CA ASP A 571 31.74 -12.22 7.51
C ASP A 571 30.78 -13.23 8.14
N GLU A 572 29.63 -12.75 8.62
CA GLU A 572 28.55 -13.54 9.23
C GLU A 572 27.50 -14.03 8.20
N ASP A 573 27.69 -13.73 6.91
CA ASP A 573 26.75 -14.01 5.81
C ASP A 573 25.33 -13.45 6.05
N ASN A 574 25.24 -12.31 6.73
CA ASN A 574 23.99 -11.59 6.98
C ASN A 574 23.67 -10.63 5.83
N LEU A 575 23.36 -11.21 4.67
CA LEU A 575 23.10 -10.48 3.42
C LEU A 575 21.94 -9.49 3.50
N ASP A 576 20.97 -9.73 4.40
CA ASP A 576 19.79 -8.88 4.57
C ASP A 576 20.14 -7.47 5.09
N LEU A 577 21.25 -7.32 5.82
CA LEU A 577 21.70 -6.03 6.35
C LEU A 577 22.52 -5.21 5.33
N LEU A 578 23.13 -5.85 4.34
CA LEU A 578 24.02 -5.19 3.38
C LEU A 578 23.36 -3.99 2.67
N PRO A 579 22.14 -4.10 2.10
CA PRO A 579 21.50 -2.97 1.42
C PRO A 579 21.34 -1.71 2.29
N PHE A 580 21.19 -1.89 3.61
CA PHE A 580 21.03 -0.80 4.55
C PHE A 580 22.38 -0.21 5.01
N LEU A 581 23.41 -1.06 5.15
CA LEU A 581 24.74 -0.66 5.63
C LEU A 581 25.62 -0.06 4.52
N ILE A 582 25.51 -0.55 3.29
CA ILE A 582 26.23 -0.04 2.11
C ILE A 582 26.18 1.50 2.00
N PRO A 583 25.01 2.16 1.99
CA PRO A 583 24.94 3.62 1.82
C PRO A 583 25.53 4.42 2.99
N LEU A 584 25.84 3.77 4.12
CA LEU A 584 26.45 4.38 5.31
C LEU A 584 27.96 4.10 5.41
N GLN A 585 28.39 2.89 5.03
CA GLN A 585 29.74 2.39 5.34
C GLN A 585 30.57 2.00 4.12
N LYS A 586 30.03 2.15 2.88
CA LYS A 586 30.78 1.81 1.66
C LYS A 586 32.14 2.48 1.60
N GLY A 587 33.15 1.70 1.22
CA GLY A 587 34.51 2.18 1.00
C GLY A 587 35.27 2.56 2.27
N LEU A 588 34.68 2.36 3.45
CA LEU A 588 35.45 2.35 4.69
C LEU A 588 36.39 1.13 4.70
N ARG A 589 37.55 1.31 5.34
CA ARG A 589 38.62 0.32 5.39
C ARG A 589 39.05 0.07 6.83
N THR A 590 39.46 -1.16 7.11
CA THR A 590 40.07 -1.48 8.41
C THR A 590 41.36 -0.68 8.62
N LEU A 591 41.66 -0.37 9.88
CA LEU A 591 42.80 0.45 10.28
C LEU A 591 44.06 -0.38 10.55
N SER A 592 43.88 -1.65 10.87
CA SER A 592 44.95 -2.59 11.22
C SER A 592 44.87 -3.87 10.39
N GLU A 593 45.96 -4.64 10.39
CA GLU A 593 46.02 -5.94 9.74
C GLU A 593 45.07 -6.95 10.41
N GLU A 594 44.40 -7.76 9.61
CA GLU A 594 43.53 -8.84 10.07
C GLU A 594 43.73 -10.10 9.23
N ALA A 595 43.42 -11.26 9.83
CA ALA A 595 43.41 -12.54 9.13
C ALA A 595 41.99 -12.88 8.66
N ILE A 596 41.85 -13.27 7.38
CA ILE A 596 40.62 -13.79 6.77
C ILE A 596 40.98 -15.14 6.13
N GLY A 597 40.56 -16.23 6.76
CA GLY A 597 41.01 -17.56 6.36
C GLY A 597 42.53 -17.68 6.46
N SER A 598 43.20 -17.87 5.32
CA SER A 598 44.68 -17.97 5.24
C SER A 598 45.37 -16.68 4.77
N TYR A 599 44.59 -15.61 4.55
CA TYR A 599 45.08 -14.33 4.02
C TYR A 599 45.19 -13.30 5.14
N PHE A 600 46.25 -12.49 5.09
CA PHE A 600 46.40 -11.29 5.92
C PHE A 600 46.10 -10.06 5.07
N VAL A 601 45.21 -9.21 5.56
CA VAL A 601 44.72 -8.04 4.82
C VAL A 601 44.81 -6.81 5.71
N THR A 602 45.34 -5.72 5.16
CA THR A 602 45.43 -4.40 5.80
C THR A 602 44.63 -3.40 4.98
N GLY A 603 43.70 -2.66 5.59
CA GLY A 603 42.84 -1.76 4.81
C GLY A 603 41.74 -2.49 4.03
N ARG A 604 41.21 -3.56 4.61
CA ARG A 604 40.18 -4.43 4.02
C ARG A 604 38.86 -3.67 3.85
N THR A 605 38.18 -3.88 2.72
CA THR A 605 36.77 -3.51 2.51
C THR A 605 35.83 -4.71 2.67
N ALA A 606 34.52 -4.49 2.71
CA ALA A 606 33.54 -5.58 2.76
C ALA A 606 33.60 -6.47 1.50
N LEU A 607 33.77 -5.85 0.33
CA LEU A 607 33.92 -6.55 -0.95
C LEU A 607 35.16 -7.45 -0.98
N MET A 608 36.30 -7.00 -0.44
CA MET A 608 37.51 -7.83 -0.35
C MET A 608 37.30 -9.08 0.51
N GLY A 609 36.60 -8.93 1.63
CA GLY A 609 36.21 -10.07 2.47
C GLY A 609 35.31 -11.06 1.74
N ALA A 610 34.26 -10.54 1.08
CA ALA A 610 33.33 -11.35 0.29
C ALA A 610 34.07 -12.15 -0.81
N SER A 611 35.05 -11.52 -1.48
CA SER A 611 35.88 -12.16 -2.50
C SER A 611 36.75 -13.29 -1.98
N ILE A 612 37.33 -13.16 -0.77
CA ILE A 612 38.13 -14.21 -0.14
C ILE A 612 37.24 -15.39 0.24
N CYS A 613 36.07 -15.12 0.82
CA CYS A 613 35.12 -16.13 1.26
C CYS A 613 34.26 -16.73 0.14
N ASN A 614 34.45 -16.30 -1.11
CA ASN A 614 33.63 -16.66 -2.28
C ASN A 614 32.11 -16.43 -2.09
N ASN A 615 31.74 -15.37 -1.37
CA ASN A 615 30.34 -15.01 -1.14
C ASN A 615 29.79 -14.24 -2.35
N LEU A 616 29.29 -14.98 -3.34
CA LEU A 616 28.85 -14.41 -4.63
C LEU A 616 27.71 -13.40 -4.48
N GLU A 617 26.77 -13.64 -3.57
CA GLU A 617 25.64 -12.74 -3.37
C GLU A 617 26.09 -11.43 -2.70
N ALA A 618 26.95 -11.49 -1.68
CA ALA A 618 27.57 -10.28 -1.12
C ALA A 618 28.36 -9.50 -2.18
N ILE A 619 29.14 -10.19 -3.03
CA ILE A 619 29.89 -9.56 -4.13
C ILE A 619 28.95 -8.82 -5.08
N ARG A 620 27.83 -9.43 -5.49
CA ARG A 620 26.86 -8.80 -6.39
C ARG A 620 26.24 -7.54 -5.79
N LEU A 621 26.01 -7.52 -4.47
CA LEU A 621 25.49 -6.35 -3.77
C LEU A 621 26.54 -5.24 -3.59
N LEU A 622 27.82 -5.59 -3.48
CA LEU A 622 28.91 -4.66 -3.11
C LEU A 622 29.72 -4.14 -4.31
N VAL A 623 29.77 -4.87 -5.43
CA VAL A 623 30.69 -4.56 -6.55
C VAL A 623 30.48 -3.16 -7.12
N GLU A 624 29.23 -2.72 -7.28
CA GLU A 624 28.90 -1.37 -7.78
C GLU A 624 29.27 -0.23 -6.81
N HIS A 625 29.71 -0.57 -5.60
CA HIS A 625 29.94 0.40 -4.52
C HIS A 625 31.39 0.41 -4.02
N GLU A 626 32.09 -0.72 -4.08
CA GLU A 626 33.44 -0.86 -3.54
C GLU A 626 34.48 -1.35 -4.57
N ALA A 627 34.08 -1.62 -5.81
CA ALA A 627 35.05 -2.00 -6.84
C ALA A 627 36.13 -0.93 -7.01
N GLN A 628 37.33 -1.39 -7.39
CA GLN A 628 38.53 -0.58 -7.62
C GLN A 628 39.16 0.00 -6.35
N ILE A 629 38.54 -0.19 -5.18
CA ILE A 629 39.18 0.19 -3.92
C ILE A 629 40.33 -0.78 -3.64
N GLN A 630 41.47 -0.22 -3.26
CA GLN A 630 42.68 -0.95 -2.92
C GLN A 630 42.91 -0.98 -1.41
N ASP A 631 43.39 -2.12 -0.93
CA ASP A 631 43.90 -2.29 0.43
C ASP A 631 45.23 -1.51 0.60
N SER A 632 45.84 -1.55 1.78
CA SER A 632 47.10 -0.83 2.03
C SER A 632 48.29 -1.33 1.21
N ASN A 633 48.23 -2.54 0.66
CA ASN A 633 49.25 -3.14 -0.21
C ASN A 633 48.90 -3.01 -1.71
N GLY A 634 47.80 -2.34 -2.06
CA GLY A 634 47.35 -2.18 -3.43
C GLY A 634 46.50 -3.34 -3.96
N TYR A 635 46.12 -4.31 -3.14
CA TYR A 635 45.28 -5.43 -3.56
C TYR A 635 43.83 -4.98 -3.71
N THR A 636 43.18 -5.43 -4.79
CA THR A 636 41.74 -5.24 -5.02
C THR A 636 40.95 -6.52 -4.69
N ALA A 637 39.63 -6.44 -4.71
CA ALA A 637 38.75 -7.60 -4.49
C ALA A 637 38.98 -8.73 -5.53
N LEU A 638 39.20 -8.38 -6.80
CA LEU A 638 39.52 -9.30 -7.89
C LEU A 638 40.87 -10.00 -7.66
N MET A 639 41.87 -9.30 -7.12
CA MET A 639 43.17 -9.89 -6.80
C MET A 639 43.04 -10.94 -5.70
N PHE A 640 42.25 -10.66 -4.67
CA PHE A 640 41.95 -11.64 -3.62
C PHE A 640 41.15 -12.83 -4.15
N ALA A 641 40.13 -12.61 -4.99
CA ALA A 641 39.39 -13.71 -5.63
C ALA A 641 40.30 -14.62 -6.48
N ALA A 642 41.23 -14.03 -7.23
CA ALA A 642 42.20 -14.76 -8.04
C ALA A 642 43.18 -15.59 -7.17
N GLN A 643 43.70 -15.01 -6.08
CA GLN A 643 44.57 -15.72 -5.14
C GLN A 643 43.86 -16.83 -4.37
N ALA A 644 42.57 -16.67 -4.11
CA ALA A 644 41.72 -17.65 -3.44
C ALA A 644 41.19 -18.75 -4.39
N ALA A 645 41.55 -18.70 -5.68
CA ALA A 645 41.04 -19.62 -6.70
C ALA A 645 39.50 -19.59 -6.87
N ASN A 646 38.88 -18.45 -6.54
CA ASN A 646 37.42 -18.27 -6.59
C ASN A 646 36.98 -17.86 -7.99
N TYR A 647 36.66 -18.83 -8.85
CA TYR A 647 36.36 -18.63 -10.27
C TYR A 647 35.14 -17.71 -10.50
N GLU A 648 34.03 -17.97 -9.82
CA GLU A 648 32.78 -17.22 -10.00
C GLU A 648 32.89 -15.79 -9.46
N ALA A 649 33.52 -15.60 -8.30
CA ALA A 649 33.84 -14.26 -7.78
C ALA A 649 34.71 -13.48 -8.77
N THR A 650 35.73 -14.13 -9.32
CA THR A 650 36.59 -13.56 -10.36
C THR A 650 35.78 -13.14 -11.58
N GLN A 651 34.86 -13.99 -12.06
CA GLN A 651 34.01 -13.69 -13.20
C GLN A 651 33.14 -12.44 -12.99
N ILE A 652 32.60 -12.26 -11.80
CA ILE A 652 31.75 -11.09 -11.46
C ILE A 652 32.59 -9.82 -11.39
N LEU A 653 33.79 -9.88 -10.81
CA LEU A 653 34.65 -8.72 -10.54
C LEU A 653 35.48 -8.28 -11.75
N LEU A 654 35.74 -9.18 -12.70
CA LEU A 654 36.62 -8.95 -13.84
C LEU A 654 36.26 -7.67 -14.64
N PRO A 655 34.98 -7.40 -14.97
CA PRO A 655 34.62 -6.19 -15.72
C PRO A 655 34.91 -4.87 -14.99
N TYR A 656 35.07 -4.90 -13.67
CA TYR A 656 35.18 -3.70 -12.84
C TYR A 656 36.63 -3.35 -12.48
N GLU A 657 37.49 -4.35 -12.31
CA GLU A 657 38.83 -4.18 -11.71
C GLU A 657 39.98 -4.65 -12.61
N GLN A 658 39.69 -4.98 -13.87
CA GLN A 658 40.69 -5.44 -14.80
C GLN A 658 41.85 -4.45 -14.97
N GLY A 659 43.07 -4.99 -14.97
CA GLY A 659 44.28 -4.22 -15.26
C GLY A 659 44.80 -3.35 -14.10
N ILE A 660 44.08 -3.27 -12.98
CA ILE A 660 44.57 -2.62 -11.76
C ILE A 660 45.79 -3.39 -11.24
N ARG A 661 46.78 -2.65 -10.71
CA ARG A 661 48.04 -3.18 -10.20
C ARG A 661 48.20 -2.91 -8.72
N ASN A 662 48.69 -3.90 -7.99
CA ASN A 662 49.07 -3.73 -6.59
C ASN A 662 50.42 -3.01 -6.44
N ALA A 663 50.86 -2.79 -5.20
CA ALA A 663 52.11 -2.10 -4.93
C ALA A 663 53.36 -2.80 -5.50
N GLN A 664 53.29 -4.11 -5.75
CA GLN A 664 54.35 -4.88 -6.42
C GLN A 664 54.22 -4.88 -7.96
N GLY A 665 53.26 -4.13 -8.51
CA GLY A 665 53.01 -4.02 -9.94
C GLY A 665 52.26 -5.21 -10.56
N LYS A 666 51.77 -6.16 -9.74
CA LYS A 666 51.07 -7.37 -10.20
C LYS A 666 49.58 -7.09 -10.42
N THR A 667 49.01 -7.67 -11.47
CA THR A 667 47.58 -7.70 -11.74
C THR A 667 46.97 -9.00 -11.20
N ALA A 668 45.64 -9.08 -11.12
CA ALA A 668 44.95 -10.32 -10.73
C ALA A 668 45.31 -11.53 -11.62
N ALA A 669 45.59 -11.30 -12.92
CA ALA A 669 46.03 -12.35 -13.84
C ALA A 669 47.41 -12.92 -13.47
N ILE A 670 48.36 -12.06 -13.09
CA ILE A 670 49.69 -12.48 -12.64
C ILE A 670 49.57 -13.29 -11.34
N LEU A 671 48.70 -12.85 -10.42
CA LEU A 671 48.45 -13.57 -9.17
C LEU A 671 47.81 -14.95 -9.41
N ALA A 672 46.88 -15.07 -10.37
CA ALA A 672 46.30 -16.36 -10.76
C ALA A 672 47.33 -17.32 -11.39
N GLU A 673 48.30 -16.79 -12.17
CA GLU A 673 49.44 -17.56 -12.71
C GLU A 673 50.33 -18.09 -11.59
N GLU A 674 50.64 -17.27 -10.58
CA GLU A 674 51.44 -17.67 -9.41
C GLU A 674 50.74 -18.74 -8.55
N CYS A 675 49.41 -18.68 -8.45
CA CYS A 675 48.60 -19.68 -7.77
C CYS A 675 48.30 -20.93 -8.62
N ASN A 676 48.74 -20.96 -9.89
CA ASN A 676 48.52 -22.06 -10.85
C ASN A 676 47.02 -22.38 -11.10
N CYS A 677 46.15 -21.36 -11.05
CA CYS A 677 44.71 -21.50 -11.24
C CYS A 677 44.32 -21.43 -12.73
N ARG A 678 44.44 -22.56 -13.43
CA ARG A 678 44.28 -22.65 -14.89
C ARG A 678 42.93 -22.17 -15.42
N GLU A 679 41.86 -22.39 -14.66
CA GLU A 679 40.49 -21.98 -15.00
C GLU A 679 40.34 -20.45 -14.99
N ILE A 680 40.85 -19.80 -13.95
CA ILE A 680 40.86 -18.34 -13.84
C ILE A 680 41.75 -17.69 -14.90
N ILE A 681 42.92 -18.27 -15.16
CA ILE A 681 43.82 -17.80 -16.23
C ILE A 681 43.09 -17.83 -17.57
N ASN A 682 42.37 -18.92 -17.87
CA ASN A 682 41.61 -19.03 -19.11
C ASN A 682 40.45 -18.03 -19.19
N LEU A 683 39.77 -17.77 -18.07
CA LEU A 683 38.71 -16.76 -17.98
C LEU A 683 39.23 -15.35 -18.29
N MET A 684 40.44 -15.01 -17.84
CA MET A 684 41.04 -13.69 -18.03
C MET A 684 41.73 -13.48 -19.40
N LYS A 685 41.95 -14.55 -20.20
CA LYS A 685 42.66 -14.47 -21.49
C LYS A 685 42.03 -13.50 -22.51
N PRO A 686 40.72 -13.56 -22.81
CA PRO A 686 40.10 -12.67 -23.79
C PRO A 686 40.28 -11.19 -23.41
N TYR A 687 40.20 -10.92 -22.11
CA TYR A 687 40.34 -9.59 -21.52
C TYR A 687 41.79 -9.06 -21.60
N ARG A 688 42.80 -9.94 -21.53
CA ARG A 688 44.22 -9.56 -21.70
C ARG A 688 44.53 -9.06 -23.11
N GLU A 689 43.97 -9.71 -24.13
CA GLU A 689 44.15 -9.37 -25.54
C GLU A 689 43.50 -8.00 -25.89
N GLU A 690 42.39 -7.65 -25.24
CA GLU A 690 41.72 -6.36 -25.37
C GLU A 690 42.57 -5.19 -24.82
N ILE A 691 43.28 -5.39 -23.70
CA ILE A 691 44.19 -4.36 -23.14
C ILE A 691 45.47 -4.20 -23.98
N ASP A 692 46.05 -5.29 -24.46
CA ASP A 692 47.28 -5.23 -25.24
C ASP A 692 47.03 -4.59 -26.63
N SER A 693 45.83 -4.77 -27.22
CA SER A 693 45.43 -4.07 -28.44
C SER A 693 45.13 -2.57 -28.26
N LEU A 694 44.66 -2.14 -27.08
CA LEU A 694 44.43 -0.72 -26.75
C LEU A 694 45.72 0.08 -26.46
N LYS A 695 46.87 -0.57 -26.25
CA LYS A 695 48.17 0.10 -26.08
C LYS A 695 48.94 0.35 -27.38
N ASP A 696 48.52 -0.32 -28.46
CA ASP A 696 49.12 -0.22 -29.78
C ASP A 696 48.43 0.85 -30.68
N HIS A 697 47.58 1.70 -30.08
CA HIS A 697 46.96 2.91 -30.66
C HIS A 697 47.26 4.12 -29.79
#